data_AF-A0A819FVR2-F1
#
_entry.id   AF-A0A819FVR2-F1
#
_cell.length_a   1.000
_cell.length_b   1.000
_cell.length_c   1.000
_cell.angle_alpha   90.00
_cell.angle_beta   90.00
_cell.angle_gamma   90.00
#
_symmetry.space_group_name_H-M   'P 1'
#
loop_
_entity.id
_entity.type
_entity.pdbx_description
1 polymer ?
#
loop_
_entity_poly.entity_id
_entity_poly.type
_entity_poly.pdbx_seq_one_letter_code
_entity_poly.pdbx_strand_id
1 'polypeptide(L)'
;MSKEVEEKTEEIGSMCIILHRERSFHNVDTRTLKSAIQKYARRAMFFPKGIWCLIELDLFSYLEIKPDLYPNDKLTRKQIQQNSIRIRSNMINRLIVMMSEDVGPCNSHLPSKMHNFYMQWIKSRREISSRKILIEMYHCLANENIKRIRLLSDLKTVYNLPECPMNTDKLHRQLLEKFEMKQLIKIMYEDECRGKKKEELYKLIIEHLSTKSELAFAYLSVLFKRNDQILINQQLWPYLIRTSPFPDSTRALAFFYKTLKHKEHYLYLYHAMTFVIYEDTIRKIDQQTNDVLNINVDQLYKDHLNKETKIELDSFVFDRHTGASTSRSDFALEGAQVVNQCKELFIDKYRQMYNEFKIMMDNEEDKKSTTKTKRKIKESQEENETTKKIKLNTHDQIINVEIDNEIIRLDYHLDIKPISFVSDELSKLPHGQRRTSTHKKAVFISTDYVYKGPYLASSQGDRKKLLYNLYFTRALLTLEQYLKIPDHLRSIIDWHSVIKIDDINEYYLKQKSLGKLSTLESDHEVVTTKIETNIKVLRHGSHINRLIELENDKSNFQNDKKYLCQACLQHFYLRYILNIGDSGTWNILVRRDHNQGICGIDFEEIRSEKSKKTNDPLTMIMSKVSKRQQDLYGSYINDIIIFKNKIDPADELAKTLSTSFKIDIDNMNERIEKYANCILKKK
;
A
#
# COMPACT_ATOMS: atom_id res chain seq x y z
N MET A 1 -14.53 10.56 39.28
CA MET A 1 -14.28 9.13 39.03
C MET A 1 -14.41 8.42 40.36
N SER A 2 -15.42 7.57 40.51
CA SER A 2 -15.63 6.76 41.71
C SER A 2 -14.48 5.77 41.88
N LYS A 3 -14.13 5.48 43.13
CA LYS A 3 -13.07 4.54 43.55
C LYS A 3 -13.24 3.11 43.02
N GLU A 4 -14.37 2.76 42.40
CA GLU A 4 -14.64 1.43 41.86
C GLU A 4 -13.83 1.06 40.60
N VAL A 5 -13.17 2.00 39.92
CA VAL A 5 -12.39 1.71 38.69
C VAL A 5 -10.90 1.41 38.99
N GLU A 6 -10.49 1.40 40.27
CA GLU A 6 -9.09 1.19 40.66
C GLU A 6 -8.72 -0.25 41.03
N GLU A 7 -9.67 -1.18 41.20
CA GLU A 7 -9.38 -2.47 41.86
C GLU A 7 -9.39 -3.75 41.01
N LYS A 8 -9.45 -3.71 39.67
CA LYS A 8 -9.28 -4.93 38.85
C LYS A 8 -8.30 -4.75 37.69
N THR A 9 -7.06 -5.13 37.92
CA THR A 9 -5.98 -5.28 36.92
C THR A 9 -6.13 -6.51 35.99
N GLU A 10 -7.30 -7.15 35.93
CA GLU A 10 -7.64 -8.26 35.00
C GLU A 10 -8.28 -7.79 33.67
N GLU A 11 -8.51 -6.49 33.46
CA GLU A 11 -9.65 -5.99 32.66
C GLU A 11 -9.41 -5.50 31.21
N ILE A 12 -8.28 -5.80 30.54
CA ILE A 12 -8.13 -5.42 29.11
C ILE A 12 -8.53 -6.53 28.11
N GLY A 13 -9.02 -7.67 28.61
CA GLY A 13 -9.45 -8.79 27.78
C GLY A 13 -8.35 -9.29 26.85
N SER A 14 -8.70 -9.55 25.59
CA SER A 14 -7.78 -10.01 24.53
C SER A 14 -7.22 -8.87 23.67
N MET A 15 -7.28 -7.61 24.15
CA MET A 15 -6.85 -6.46 23.34
C MET A 15 -5.38 -6.57 22.91
N CYS A 16 -5.13 -6.35 21.63
CA CYS A 16 -3.80 -6.21 21.04
C CYS A 16 -3.75 -4.94 20.20
N ILE A 17 -2.69 -4.14 20.37
CA ILE A 17 -2.51 -2.86 19.67
C ILE A 17 -1.26 -2.82 18.79
N ILE A 18 -0.68 -3.99 18.50
CA ILE A 18 0.43 -4.10 17.56
C ILE A 18 -0.09 -3.79 16.16
N LEU A 19 0.57 -2.86 15.47
CA LEU A 19 0.17 -2.43 14.11
C LEU A 19 0.05 -3.63 13.16
N HIS A 20 -1.06 -3.72 12.42
CA HIS A 20 -1.48 -4.82 11.54
C HIS A 20 -1.89 -6.12 12.24
N ARG A 21 -1.82 -6.17 13.56
CA ARG A 21 -2.27 -7.29 14.40
C ARG A 21 -3.23 -6.80 15.46
N GLU A 22 -3.88 -5.65 15.25
CA GLU A 22 -4.78 -5.09 16.23
C GLU A 22 -5.97 -6.02 16.44
N ARG A 23 -6.23 -6.34 17.71
CA ARG A 23 -7.33 -7.19 18.17
C ARG A 23 -8.06 -6.47 19.28
N SER A 24 -9.38 -6.53 19.24
CA SER A 24 -10.25 -5.92 20.25
C SER A 24 -10.37 -6.77 21.52
N PHE A 25 -11.19 -6.35 22.47
CA PHE A 25 -11.38 -7.02 23.76
C PHE A 25 -11.80 -8.49 23.62
N HIS A 26 -12.68 -8.80 22.66
CA HIS A 26 -13.09 -10.17 22.34
C HIS A 26 -12.27 -10.83 21.20
N ASN A 27 -11.03 -10.37 20.99
CA ASN A 27 -10.07 -10.91 20.02
C ASN A 27 -10.52 -10.82 18.55
N VAL A 28 -11.21 -9.74 18.16
CA VAL A 28 -11.65 -9.53 16.77
C VAL A 28 -10.70 -8.57 16.04
N ASP A 29 -10.38 -8.86 14.78
CA ASP A 29 -9.56 -7.96 13.95
C ASP A 29 -10.24 -6.60 13.78
N THR A 30 -9.52 -5.52 14.07
CA THR A 30 -10.10 -4.16 13.98
C THR A 30 -10.54 -3.78 12.56
N ARG A 31 -9.98 -4.37 11.49
CA ARG A 31 -10.46 -4.16 10.11
C ARG A 31 -11.83 -4.80 9.91
N THR A 32 -12.04 -5.99 10.46
CA THR A 32 -13.34 -6.67 10.46
C THR A 32 -14.37 -5.85 11.23
N LEU A 33 -14.04 -5.36 12.44
CA LEU A 33 -14.96 -4.50 13.20
C LEU A 33 -15.34 -3.22 12.46
N LYS A 34 -14.38 -2.56 11.79
CA LYS A 34 -14.66 -1.37 10.96
C LYS A 34 -15.57 -1.68 9.76
N SER A 35 -15.39 -2.85 9.12
CA SER A 35 -16.29 -3.29 8.06
C SER A 35 -17.69 -3.61 8.62
N ALA A 36 -17.75 -4.24 9.80
CA ALA A 36 -18.97 -4.62 10.48
C ALA A 36 -19.84 -3.41 10.83
N ILE A 37 -19.30 -2.39 11.52
CA ILE A 37 -20.06 -1.18 11.87
C ILE A 37 -20.64 -0.50 10.61
N GLN A 38 -19.89 -0.50 9.51
CA GLN A 38 -20.34 0.14 8.28
C GLN A 38 -21.49 -0.64 7.64
N LYS A 39 -21.37 -1.97 7.54
CA LYS A 39 -22.38 -2.82 6.91
C LYS A 39 -23.64 -2.99 7.74
N TYR A 40 -23.51 -3.08 9.07
CA TYR A 40 -24.67 -3.11 9.96
C TYR A 40 -25.45 -1.80 9.88
N ALA A 41 -24.79 -0.64 9.91
CA ALA A 41 -25.47 0.64 9.73
C ALA A 41 -26.16 0.75 8.36
N ARG A 42 -25.50 0.29 7.28
CA ARG A 42 -26.08 0.27 5.93
C ARG A 42 -27.35 -0.60 5.83
N ARG A 43 -27.41 -1.65 6.65
CA ARG A 43 -28.55 -2.59 6.74
C ARG A 43 -29.55 -2.24 7.84
N ALA A 44 -29.47 -1.05 8.43
CA ALA A 44 -30.32 -0.63 9.55
C ALA A 44 -30.25 -1.54 10.79
N MET A 45 -29.16 -2.30 10.95
CA MET A 45 -28.96 -3.24 12.05
C MET A 45 -28.22 -2.53 13.20
N PHE A 46 -28.90 -1.58 13.85
CA PHE A 46 -28.33 -0.82 14.95
C PHE A 46 -27.99 -1.70 16.16
N PHE A 47 -28.95 -2.51 16.62
CA PHE A 47 -28.83 -3.38 17.80
C PHE A 47 -29.03 -4.87 17.44
N PRO A 48 -28.35 -5.82 18.13
CA PRO A 48 -27.25 -5.62 19.07
C PRO A 48 -25.87 -5.49 18.38
N LYS A 49 -25.73 -6.02 17.15
CA LYS A 49 -24.40 -6.28 16.55
C LYS A 49 -23.62 -5.02 16.18
N GLY A 50 -24.30 -3.99 15.66
CA GLY A 50 -23.68 -2.73 15.26
C GLY A 50 -23.05 -1.99 16.44
N ILE A 51 -23.82 -1.81 17.52
CA ILE A 51 -23.34 -1.22 18.77
C ILE A 51 -22.21 -2.05 19.38
N TRP A 52 -22.34 -3.36 19.42
CA TRP A 52 -21.29 -4.24 19.95
C TRP A 52 -19.94 -4.01 19.25
N CYS A 53 -19.94 -3.93 17.92
CA CYS A 53 -18.72 -3.68 17.14
C CYS A 53 -18.14 -2.27 17.40
N LEU A 54 -18.99 -1.28 17.64
CA LEU A 54 -18.57 0.08 17.98
C LEU A 54 -17.92 0.12 19.38
N ILE A 55 -18.51 -0.56 20.37
CA ILE A 55 -17.96 -0.66 21.72
C ILE A 55 -16.58 -1.33 21.67
N GLU A 56 -16.42 -2.45 20.95
CA GLU A 56 -15.12 -3.11 20.77
C GLU A 56 -14.02 -2.17 20.26
N LEU A 57 -14.35 -1.23 19.37
CA LEU A 57 -13.42 -0.23 18.85
C LEU A 57 -13.18 0.94 19.82
N ASP A 58 -14.16 1.32 20.66
CA ASP A 58 -13.99 2.37 21.66
C ASP A 58 -13.27 1.89 22.93
N LEU A 59 -13.31 0.60 23.27
CA LEU A 59 -12.60 0.04 24.45
C LEU A 59 -11.09 0.29 24.44
N PHE A 60 -10.49 0.56 23.27
CA PHE A 60 -9.12 1.07 23.19
C PHE A 60 -8.91 2.43 23.91
N SER A 61 -9.98 3.10 24.33
CA SER A 61 -9.95 4.32 25.16
C SER A 61 -9.27 4.06 26.50
N TYR A 62 -9.45 2.86 27.07
CA TYR A 62 -8.76 2.45 28.29
C TYR A 62 -7.25 2.52 28.13
N LEU A 63 -6.72 1.99 27.03
CA LEU A 63 -5.30 2.01 26.71
C LEU A 63 -4.80 3.40 26.23
N GLU A 64 -5.69 4.26 25.74
CA GLU A 64 -5.38 5.67 25.45
C GLU A 64 -5.19 6.49 26.74
N ILE A 65 -6.01 6.24 27.77
CA ILE A 65 -6.02 6.98 29.04
C ILE A 65 -4.99 6.40 30.02
N LYS A 66 -4.96 5.07 30.18
CA LYS A 66 -4.07 4.31 31.06
C LYS A 66 -3.27 3.29 30.24
N PRO A 67 -2.20 3.71 29.53
CA PRO A 67 -1.45 2.79 28.67
C PRO A 67 -0.70 1.71 29.48
N ASP A 68 -0.46 1.94 30.77
CA ASP A 68 0.19 0.97 31.67
C ASP A 68 -0.65 -0.29 31.93
N LEU A 69 -1.93 -0.29 31.55
CA LEU A 69 -2.79 -1.49 31.60
C LEU A 69 -2.40 -2.56 30.56
N TYR A 70 -1.57 -2.21 29.57
CA TYR A 70 -1.14 -3.16 28.54
C TYR A 70 0.09 -3.94 29.02
N PRO A 71 0.01 -5.28 29.22
CA PRO A 71 1.01 -6.08 29.93
C PRO A 71 2.22 -6.45 29.06
N ASN A 72 2.63 -5.58 28.14
CA ASN A 72 3.60 -5.94 27.10
C ASN A 72 4.83 -5.02 27.11
N ASP A 73 5.93 -5.57 27.59
CA ASP A 73 7.23 -4.89 27.69
C ASP A 73 7.82 -4.46 26.34
N LYS A 74 7.27 -4.96 25.21
CA LYS A 74 7.76 -4.67 23.86
C LYS A 74 7.32 -3.31 23.33
N LEU A 75 6.25 -2.73 23.87
CA LEU A 75 5.75 -1.42 23.46
C LEU A 75 5.95 -0.41 24.57
N THR A 76 6.50 0.76 24.24
CA THR A 76 6.57 1.85 25.21
C THR A 76 5.17 2.38 25.51
N ARG A 77 4.98 2.93 26.71
CA ARG A 77 3.74 3.65 27.11
C ARG A 77 3.24 4.61 26.02
N LYS A 78 4.16 5.34 25.39
CA LYS A 78 3.88 6.27 24.28
C LYS A 78 3.37 5.56 23.04
N GLN A 79 3.97 4.43 22.66
CA GLN A 79 3.52 3.64 21.50
C GLN A 79 2.14 3.04 21.74
N ILE A 80 1.89 2.54 22.95
CA ILE A 80 0.59 1.98 23.37
C ILE A 80 -0.47 3.06 23.17
N GLN A 81 -0.26 4.22 23.80
CA GLN A 81 -1.17 5.37 23.69
C GLN A 81 -1.38 5.82 22.25
N GLN A 82 -0.32 5.97 21.45
CA GLN A 82 -0.40 6.40 20.05
C GLN A 82 -1.18 5.41 19.17
N ASN A 83 -1.00 4.10 19.37
CA ASN A 83 -1.74 3.09 18.62
C ASN A 83 -3.22 3.10 18.99
N SER A 84 -3.56 3.22 20.29
CA SER A 84 -4.94 3.37 20.75
C SER A 84 -5.61 4.63 20.19
N ILE A 85 -4.88 5.77 20.19
CA ILE A 85 -5.34 7.01 19.57
C ILE A 85 -5.67 6.77 18.08
N ARG A 86 -4.77 6.11 17.35
CA ARG A 86 -4.95 5.82 15.92
C ARG A 86 -6.19 4.96 15.67
N ILE A 87 -6.43 3.93 16.47
CA ILE A 87 -7.60 3.04 16.32
C ILE A 87 -8.90 3.85 16.49
N ARG A 88 -9.02 4.60 17.59
CA ARG A 88 -10.21 5.42 17.86
C ARG A 88 -10.41 6.56 16.87
N SER A 89 -9.33 7.19 16.40
CA SER A 89 -9.40 8.19 15.33
C SER A 89 -9.85 7.59 14.00
N ASN A 90 -9.46 6.34 13.69
CA ASN A 90 -9.94 5.65 12.50
C ASN A 90 -11.41 5.25 12.62
N MET A 91 -11.87 4.88 13.82
CA MET A 91 -13.28 4.58 14.11
C MET A 91 -14.16 5.82 13.86
N ILE A 92 -13.84 6.96 14.49
CA ILE A 92 -14.63 8.19 14.31
C ILE A 92 -14.64 8.66 12.84
N ASN A 93 -13.49 8.57 12.16
CA ASN A 93 -13.41 8.89 10.73
C ASN A 93 -14.30 7.98 9.88
N ARG A 94 -14.42 6.70 10.25
CA ARG A 94 -15.31 5.76 9.55
C ARG A 94 -16.78 6.16 9.73
N LEU A 95 -17.20 6.57 10.93
CA LEU A 95 -18.56 7.08 11.18
C LEU A 95 -18.86 8.34 10.33
N ILE A 96 -17.90 9.26 10.21
CA ILE A 96 -18.05 10.47 9.39
C ILE A 96 -18.10 10.13 7.89
N VAL A 97 -17.32 9.15 7.42
CA VAL A 97 -17.40 8.68 6.03
C VAL A 97 -18.77 8.08 5.74
N MET A 98 -19.28 7.23 6.62
CA MET A 98 -20.59 6.56 6.48
C MET A 98 -21.75 7.55 6.30
N MET A 99 -21.69 8.71 6.94
CA MET A 99 -22.68 9.78 6.73
C MET A 99 -22.81 10.17 5.25
N SER A 100 -21.69 10.36 4.54
CA SER A 100 -21.74 10.73 3.12
C SER A 100 -21.87 9.52 2.20
N GLU A 101 -21.23 8.41 2.54
CA GLU A 101 -21.16 7.24 1.67
C GLU A 101 -22.44 6.38 1.70
N ASP A 102 -23.01 6.17 2.89
CA ASP A 102 -24.05 5.17 3.13
C ASP A 102 -25.42 5.79 3.44
N VAL A 103 -25.46 6.89 4.21
CA VAL A 103 -26.70 7.66 4.40
C VAL A 103 -26.90 8.60 3.20
N GLY A 104 -25.83 9.28 2.78
CA GLY A 104 -25.85 10.18 1.64
C GLY A 104 -26.67 11.45 1.91
N PRO A 105 -27.18 12.12 0.86
CA PRO A 105 -27.91 13.37 1.00
C PRO A 105 -29.38 13.20 1.44
N CYS A 106 -29.77 12.01 1.90
CA CYS A 106 -31.15 11.73 2.34
C CYS A 106 -31.58 12.49 3.59
N ASN A 107 -30.62 12.93 4.41
CA ASN A 107 -30.87 13.71 5.62
C ASN A 107 -30.01 14.97 5.56
N SER A 108 -30.65 16.11 5.35
CA SER A 108 -29.94 17.36 5.07
C SER A 108 -29.19 17.89 6.29
N HIS A 109 -29.67 17.57 7.50
CA HIS A 109 -29.14 18.04 8.78
C HIS A 109 -28.03 17.14 9.36
N LEU A 110 -27.88 15.91 8.85
CA LEU A 110 -26.94 14.95 9.40
C LEU A 110 -25.49 15.46 9.40
N PRO A 111 -24.96 16.16 8.36
CA PRO A 111 -23.60 16.68 8.41
C PRO A 111 -23.31 17.69 9.51
N SER A 112 -24.23 18.64 9.75
CA SER A 112 -24.05 19.60 10.85
C SER A 112 -24.14 18.91 12.21
N LYS A 113 -25.07 17.95 12.37
CA LYS A 113 -25.20 17.15 13.60
C LYS A 113 -23.94 16.30 13.87
N MET A 114 -23.42 15.62 12.85
CA MET A 114 -22.19 14.82 12.94
C MET A 114 -20.96 15.68 13.24
N HIS A 115 -20.89 16.91 12.70
CA HIS A 115 -19.85 17.86 13.06
C HIS A 115 -19.92 18.29 14.52
N ASN A 116 -21.11 18.59 15.03
CA ASN A 116 -21.30 18.92 16.45
C ASN A 116 -20.87 17.76 17.36
N PHE A 117 -21.32 16.53 17.06
CA PHE A 117 -20.89 15.35 17.80
C PHE A 117 -19.38 15.13 17.73
N TYR A 118 -18.78 15.28 16.55
CA TYR A 118 -17.33 15.16 16.38
C TYR A 118 -16.56 16.15 17.25
N MET A 119 -17.01 17.41 17.30
CA MET A 119 -16.38 18.44 18.13
C MET A 119 -16.54 18.17 19.63
N GLN A 120 -17.74 17.73 20.06
CA GLN A 120 -17.97 17.34 21.45
C GLN A 120 -17.13 16.11 21.84
N TRP A 121 -17.03 15.12 20.94
CA TRP A 121 -16.23 13.93 21.14
C TRP A 121 -14.75 14.26 21.24
N ILE A 122 -14.20 15.14 20.38
CA ILE A 122 -12.81 15.61 20.52
C ILE A 122 -12.58 16.22 21.90
N LYS A 123 -13.48 17.11 22.34
CA LYS A 123 -13.36 17.81 23.63
C LYS A 123 -13.39 16.85 24.82
N SER A 124 -14.24 15.82 24.75
CA SER A 124 -14.47 14.85 25.84
C SER A 124 -13.78 13.50 25.60
N ARG A 125 -12.88 13.38 24.62
CA ARG A 125 -12.39 12.09 24.09
C ARG A 125 -11.87 11.10 25.13
N ARG A 126 -11.32 11.62 26.23
CA ARG A 126 -10.73 10.85 27.33
C ARG A 126 -11.66 10.70 28.53
N GLU A 127 -12.91 11.10 28.39
CA GLU A 127 -13.95 11.04 29.41
C GLU A 127 -14.98 9.96 29.05
N ILE A 128 -15.63 9.40 30.07
CA ILE A 128 -16.69 8.39 29.91
C ILE A 128 -17.88 8.98 29.12
N SER A 129 -18.15 10.28 29.28
CA SER A 129 -19.17 11.03 28.54
C SER A 129 -19.05 10.90 27.02
N SER A 130 -17.83 10.68 26.50
CA SER A 130 -17.60 10.50 25.05
C SER A 130 -18.25 9.24 24.47
N ARG A 131 -18.52 8.23 25.30
CA ARG A 131 -19.20 6.99 24.89
C ARG A 131 -20.60 7.27 24.37
N LYS A 132 -21.36 8.11 25.10
CA LYS A 132 -22.72 8.51 24.70
C LYS A 132 -22.72 9.19 23.33
N ILE A 133 -21.76 10.09 23.10
CA ILE A 133 -21.61 10.79 21.82
C ILE A 133 -21.37 9.80 20.67
N LEU A 134 -20.51 8.78 20.87
CA LEU A 134 -20.26 7.76 19.85
C LEU A 134 -21.51 6.93 19.53
N ILE A 135 -22.25 6.51 20.55
CA ILE A 135 -23.50 5.77 20.35
C ILE A 135 -24.52 6.65 19.61
N GLU A 136 -24.65 7.93 19.97
CA GLU A 136 -25.56 8.88 19.30
C GLU A 136 -25.17 9.12 17.83
N MET A 137 -23.87 9.23 17.53
CA MET A 137 -23.38 9.31 16.15
C MET A 137 -23.78 8.07 15.36
N TYR A 138 -23.54 6.88 15.92
CA TYR A 138 -23.86 5.63 15.23
C TYR A 138 -25.37 5.41 15.09
N HIS A 139 -26.15 5.80 16.08
CA HIS A 139 -27.61 5.81 16.01
C HIS A 139 -28.11 6.66 14.84
N CYS A 140 -27.54 7.86 14.64
CA CYS A 140 -27.87 8.71 13.50
C CYS A 140 -27.47 8.12 12.12
N LEU A 141 -26.73 7.01 12.08
CA LEU A 141 -26.34 6.31 10.85
C LEU A 141 -27.13 5.00 10.67
N ALA A 142 -27.45 4.32 11.77
CA ALA A 142 -27.96 2.95 11.78
C ALA A 142 -29.43 2.81 12.18
N ASN A 143 -30.09 3.89 12.65
CA ASN A 143 -31.52 3.87 13.00
C ASN A 143 -32.40 3.49 11.79
N GLU A 144 -33.36 2.60 12.00
CA GLU A 144 -34.21 2.04 10.94
C GLU A 144 -35.08 3.07 10.20
N ASN A 145 -35.47 4.15 10.87
CA ASN A 145 -36.28 5.23 10.31
C ASN A 145 -35.49 6.14 9.34
N ILE A 146 -34.16 6.02 9.32
CA ILE A 146 -33.31 6.84 8.46
C ILE A 146 -33.28 6.23 7.04
N LYS A 147 -33.71 7.00 6.06
CA LYS A 147 -33.51 6.68 4.64
C LYS A 147 -32.03 6.72 4.28
N ARG A 148 -31.58 5.78 3.47
CA ARG A 148 -30.16 5.62 3.08
C ARG A 148 -29.99 5.58 1.58
N ILE A 149 -28.86 6.07 1.09
CA ILE A 149 -28.50 5.90 -0.32
C ILE A 149 -26.99 5.97 -0.53
N ARG A 150 -26.49 5.12 -1.43
CA ARG A 150 -25.11 5.15 -1.92
C ARG A 150 -24.94 5.99 -3.19
N LEU A 151 -25.76 7.03 -3.36
CA LEU A 151 -25.78 7.88 -4.56
C LEU A 151 -24.39 8.42 -4.91
N LEU A 152 -23.59 8.82 -3.91
CA LEU A 152 -22.25 9.34 -4.15
C LEU A 152 -21.29 8.28 -4.72
N SER A 153 -21.47 7.00 -4.37
CA SER A 153 -20.70 5.90 -4.99
C SER A 153 -21.10 5.68 -6.45
N ASP A 154 -22.40 5.81 -6.73
CA ASP A 154 -22.97 5.69 -8.07
C ASP A 154 -22.44 6.85 -8.96
N LEU A 155 -22.59 8.10 -8.51
CA LEU A 155 -22.06 9.31 -9.17
C LEU A 155 -20.54 9.24 -9.40
N LYS A 156 -19.78 8.78 -8.40
CA LYS A 156 -18.33 8.61 -8.53
C LYS A 156 -17.95 7.70 -9.71
N THR A 157 -18.74 6.65 -9.94
CA THR A 157 -18.51 5.72 -11.04
C THR A 157 -18.96 6.29 -12.38
N VAL A 158 -20.10 6.97 -12.43
CA VAL A 158 -20.65 7.57 -13.67
C VAL A 158 -19.78 8.71 -14.21
N TYR A 159 -19.23 9.54 -13.31
CA TYR A 159 -18.48 10.74 -13.67
C TYR A 159 -16.96 10.56 -13.51
N ASN A 160 -16.46 9.35 -13.31
CA ASN A 160 -15.04 9.04 -13.08
C ASN A 160 -14.38 9.96 -12.03
N LEU A 161 -15.09 10.23 -10.94
CA LEU A 161 -14.59 11.15 -9.91
C LEU A 161 -13.42 10.50 -9.13
N PRO A 162 -12.50 11.30 -8.56
CA PRO A 162 -11.35 10.82 -7.81
C PRO A 162 -11.57 9.64 -6.87
N GLU A 163 -10.49 8.86 -6.82
CA GLU A 163 -10.32 7.47 -6.37
C GLU A 163 -10.85 6.38 -7.32
N CYS A 164 -11.37 6.72 -8.49
CA CYS A 164 -11.36 5.77 -9.59
C CYS A 164 -9.88 5.47 -9.96
N PRO A 165 -9.46 4.20 -10.14
CA PRO A 165 -8.05 3.91 -10.42
C PRO A 165 -7.62 4.61 -11.71
N MET A 166 -6.54 5.41 -11.68
CA MET A 166 -6.06 6.24 -12.81
C MET A 166 -5.82 5.49 -14.14
N ASN A 167 -5.87 4.15 -14.14
CA ASN A 167 -5.74 3.31 -15.33
C ASN A 167 -7.08 2.77 -15.87
N THR A 168 -8.23 3.30 -15.44
CA THR A 168 -9.55 2.83 -15.89
C THR A 168 -10.24 3.73 -16.90
N ASP A 169 -9.58 4.77 -17.43
CA ASP A 169 -10.20 5.69 -18.40
C ASP A 169 -10.77 4.95 -19.62
N LYS A 170 -10.06 3.91 -20.10
CA LYS A 170 -10.56 3.03 -21.16
C LYS A 170 -11.83 2.28 -20.76
N LEU A 171 -11.82 1.62 -19.59
CA LEU A 171 -12.99 0.88 -19.08
C LEU A 171 -14.18 1.80 -18.82
N HIS A 172 -13.92 2.99 -18.27
CA HIS A 172 -14.97 3.96 -18.00
C HIS A 172 -15.57 4.50 -19.28
N ARG A 173 -14.75 4.79 -20.31
CA ARG A 173 -15.27 5.16 -21.63
C ARG A 173 -16.15 4.05 -22.22
N GLN A 174 -15.70 2.78 -22.15
CA GLN A 174 -16.50 1.64 -22.58
C GLN A 174 -17.83 1.51 -21.82
N LEU A 175 -17.82 1.80 -20.51
CA LEU A 175 -19.03 1.86 -19.70
C LEU A 175 -19.99 2.96 -20.21
N LEU A 176 -19.48 4.17 -20.44
CA LEU A 176 -20.31 5.26 -20.96
C LEU A 176 -20.88 4.94 -22.35
N GLU A 177 -20.10 4.31 -23.23
CA GLU A 177 -20.55 3.85 -24.55
C GLU A 177 -21.66 2.80 -24.42
N LYS A 178 -21.50 1.81 -23.53
CA LYS A 178 -22.51 0.78 -23.25
C LYS A 178 -23.85 1.36 -22.79
N PHE A 179 -23.82 2.43 -22.01
CA PHE A 179 -25.03 3.10 -21.47
C PHE A 179 -25.43 4.34 -22.27
N GLU A 180 -24.88 4.53 -23.47
CA GLU A 180 -25.20 5.61 -24.42
C GLU A 180 -25.04 7.03 -23.85
N MET A 181 -24.07 7.24 -22.96
CA MET A 181 -23.82 8.52 -22.29
C MET A 181 -22.98 9.48 -23.15
N LYS A 182 -23.43 9.75 -24.38
CA LYS A 182 -22.68 10.51 -25.41
C LYS A 182 -22.18 11.87 -24.93
N GLN A 183 -23.00 12.61 -24.20
CA GLN A 183 -22.62 13.93 -23.66
C GLN A 183 -21.47 13.83 -22.65
N LEU A 184 -21.45 12.81 -21.80
CA LEU A 184 -20.36 12.61 -20.84
C LEU A 184 -19.06 12.20 -21.54
N ILE A 185 -19.16 11.39 -22.61
CA ILE A 185 -18.00 11.04 -23.43
C ILE A 185 -17.37 12.30 -24.01
N LYS A 186 -18.20 13.17 -24.61
CA LYS A 186 -17.76 14.43 -25.21
C LYS A 186 -17.04 15.34 -24.21
N ILE A 187 -17.64 15.53 -23.03
CA ILE A 187 -17.06 16.38 -21.97
C ILE A 187 -15.75 15.80 -21.42
N MET A 188 -15.71 14.50 -21.14
CA MET A 188 -14.66 13.89 -20.32
C MET A 188 -13.48 13.30 -21.11
N TYR A 189 -13.70 12.90 -22.36
CA TYR A 189 -12.72 12.15 -23.16
C TYR A 189 -12.43 12.76 -24.52
N GLU A 190 -13.32 13.60 -25.05
CA GLU A 190 -13.14 14.27 -26.33
C GLU A 190 -12.68 15.72 -26.15
N ASP A 191 -12.54 16.44 -27.27
CA ASP A 191 -11.90 17.75 -27.30
C ASP A 191 -12.74 18.88 -26.69
N GLU A 192 -13.98 18.65 -26.28
CA GLU A 192 -14.87 19.70 -25.75
C GLU A 192 -14.27 20.45 -24.56
N CYS A 193 -13.55 19.73 -23.68
CA CYS A 193 -12.80 20.37 -22.60
C CYS A 193 -11.30 20.47 -22.90
N ARG A 194 -10.79 19.88 -24.00
CA ARG A 194 -9.37 19.95 -24.35
C ARG A 194 -9.04 21.38 -24.80
N GLY A 195 -8.20 22.07 -24.04
CA GLY A 195 -7.80 23.45 -24.30
C GLY A 195 -8.54 24.52 -23.49
N LYS A 196 -9.70 24.21 -22.88
CA LYS A 196 -10.38 25.16 -21.98
C LYS A 196 -9.50 25.52 -20.79
N LYS A 197 -9.46 26.79 -20.39
CA LYS A 197 -8.73 27.22 -19.19
C LYS A 197 -9.45 26.75 -17.92
N LYS A 198 -8.75 26.68 -16.78
CA LYS A 198 -9.33 26.21 -15.52
C LYS A 198 -10.48 27.11 -15.04
N GLU A 199 -10.39 28.41 -15.30
CA GLU A 199 -11.42 29.40 -14.98
C GLU A 199 -12.69 29.18 -15.81
N GLU A 200 -12.55 28.73 -17.07
CA GLU A 200 -13.69 28.40 -17.92
C GLU A 200 -14.38 27.13 -17.44
N LEU A 201 -13.62 26.09 -17.05
CA LEU A 201 -14.20 24.89 -16.43
C LEU A 201 -14.96 25.22 -15.16
N TYR A 202 -14.42 26.11 -14.32
CA TYR A 202 -15.13 26.56 -13.13
C TYR A 202 -16.44 27.27 -13.46
N LYS A 203 -16.44 28.19 -14.43
CA LYS A 203 -17.68 28.86 -14.88
C LYS A 203 -18.72 27.84 -15.31
N LEU A 204 -18.35 26.80 -16.06
CA LEU A 204 -19.25 25.72 -16.47
C LEU A 204 -19.78 24.92 -15.27
N ILE A 205 -18.95 24.63 -14.26
CA ILE A 205 -19.41 24.00 -13.02
C ILE A 205 -20.47 24.88 -12.34
N ILE A 206 -20.23 26.18 -12.22
CA ILE A 206 -21.17 27.12 -11.60
C ILE A 206 -22.47 27.25 -12.39
N GLU A 207 -22.38 27.34 -13.73
CA GLU A 207 -23.54 27.38 -14.62
C GLU A 207 -24.42 26.13 -14.44
N HIS A 208 -23.82 24.95 -14.47
CA HIS A 208 -24.56 23.70 -14.27
C HIS A 208 -25.10 23.55 -12.84
N LEU A 209 -24.39 24.03 -11.80
CA LEU A 209 -24.94 24.07 -10.44
C LEU A 209 -26.15 25.00 -10.34
N SER A 210 -26.12 26.17 -10.98
CA SER A 210 -27.23 27.13 -10.95
C SER A 210 -28.49 26.62 -11.65
N THR A 211 -28.32 25.74 -12.63
CA THR A 211 -29.41 25.06 -13.35
C THR A 211 -29.73 23.67 -12.79
N LYS A 212 -29.17 23.33 -11.61
CA LYS A 212 -29.36 22.03 -10.93
C LYS A 212 -29.03 20.81 -11.82
N SER A 213 -28.04 20.95 -12.70
CA SER A 213 -27.62 19.93 -13.65
C SER A 213 -26.47 19.07 -13.11
N GLU A 214 -26.60 17.75 -13.25
CA GLU A 214 -25.56 16.78 -12.85
C GLU A 214 -24.28 16.88 -13.72
N LEU A 215 -24.33 17.57 -14.86
CA LEU A 215 -23.14 17.82 -15.69
C LEU A 215 -22.04 18.56 -14.95
N ALA A 216 -22.38 19.28 -13.86
CA ALA A 216 -21.41 19.84 -12.95
C ALA A 216 -20.39 18.81 -12.44
N PHE A 217 -20.79 17.55 -12.22
CA PHE A 217 -19.89 16.46 -11.83
C PHE A 217 -18.91 16.07 -12.95
N ALA A 218 -19.34 16.09 -14.21
CA ALA A 218 -18.47 15.80 -15.35
C ALA A 218 -17.35 16.83 -15.48
N TYR A 219 -17.69 18.13 -15.39
CA TYR A 219 -16.67 19.20 -15.41
C TYR A 219 -15.77 19.18 -14.19
N LEU A 220 -16.31 18.82 -13.00
CA LEU A 220 -15.51 18.62 -11.81
C LEU A 220 -14.49 17.47 -12.00
N SER A 221 -14.88 16.37 -12.65
CA SER A 221 -13.98 15.26 -12.98
C SER A 221 -12.79 15.73 -13.85
N VAL A 222 -13.07 16.52 -14.89
CA VAL A 222 -12.03 17.12 -15.74
C VAL A 222 -11.10 18.02 -14.93
N LEU A 223 -11.64 18.83 -14.01
CA LEU A 223 -10.85 19.69 -13.14
C LEU A 223 -9.91 18.88 -12.22
N PHE A 224 -10.39 17.76 -11.67
CA PHE A 224 -9.56 16.88 -10.85
C PHE A 224 -8.43 16.20 -11.62
N LYS A 225 -8.67 15.77 -12.87
CA LYS A 225 -7.63 15.21 -13.74
C LYS A 225 -6.48 16.19 -14.00
N ARG A 226 -6.75 17.50 -13.87
CA ARG A 226 -5.75 18.57 -13.97
C ARG A 226 -5.07 18.93 -12.63
N ASN A 227 -5.42 18.23 -11.55
CA ASN A 227 -4.87 18.40 -10.20
C ASN A 227 -5.02 19.83 -9.62
N ASP A 228 -6.12 20.52 -9.93
CA ASP A 228 -6.34 21.90 -9.46
C ASP A 228 -7.14 21.96 -8.15
N GLN A 229 -6.43 21.80 -7.03
CA GLN A 229 -7.03 21.92 -5.70
C GLN A 229 -7.27 23.37 -5.27
N ILE A 230 -6.62 24.35 -5.92
CA ILE A 230 -6.71 25.76 -5.53
C ILE A 230 -8.12 26.26 -5.83
N LEU A 231 -8.59 26.01 -7.05
CA LEU A 231 -9.90 26.47 -7.50
C LEU A 231 -11.04 25.86 -6.67
N ILE A 232 -10.93 24.57 -6.33
CA ILE A 232 -11.90 23.88 -5.47
C ILE A 232 -11.98 24.54 -4.08
N ASN A 233 -10.82 24.79 -3.46
CA ASN A 233 -10.75 25.32 -2.10
C ASN A 233 -11.11 26.80 -2.00
N GLN A 234 -10.72 27.61 -2.98
CA GLN A 234 -10.85 29.06 -2.93
C GLN A 234 -12.12 29.59 -3.60
N GLN A 235 -12.73 28.83 -4.51
CA GLN A 235 -13.86 29.32 -5.30
C GLN A 235 -15.10 28.43 -5.15
N LEU A 236 -14.96 27.12 -5.41
CA LEU A 236 -16.11 26.20 -5.40
C LEU A 236 -16.74 26.03 -4.01
N TRP A 237 -15.94 25.81 -2.96
CA TRP A 237 -16.47 25.69 -1.59
C TRP A 237 -17.22 26.96 -1.12
N PRO A 238 -16.66 28.18 -1.25
CA PRO A 238 -17.40 29.41 -0.96
C PRO A 238 -18.70 29.54 -1.75
N TYR A 239 -18.70 29.17 -3.03
CA TYR A 239 -19.93 29.14 -3.83
C TYR A 239 -20.96 28.19 -3.22
N LEU A 240 -20.60 26.92 -2.99
CA LEU A 240 -21.50 25.90 -2.44
C LEU A 240 -22.05 26.31 -1.07
N ILE A 241 -21.23 26.86 -0.18
CA ILE A 241 -21.70 27.33 1.14
C ILE A 241 -22.74 28.46 1.00
N ARG A 242 -22.58 29.34 0.02
CA ARG A 242 -23.49 30.47 -0.21
C ARG A 242 -24.78 30.06 -0.90
N THR A 243 -24.72 29.12 -1.84
CA THR A 243 -25.88 28.74 -2.68
C THR A 243 -26.62 27.53 -2.17
N SER A 244 -26.00 26.71 -1.31
CA SER A 244 -26.65 25.52 -0.78
C SER A 244 -27.88 25.88 0.06
N PRO A 245 -28.99 25.15 -0.11
CA PRO A 245 -30.16 25.27 0.77
C PRO A 245 -29.90 24.86 2.22
N PHE A 246 -28.77 24.18 2.48
CA PHE A 246 -28.38 23.66 3.79
C PHE A 246 -26.98 24.18 4.16
N PRO A 247 -26.82 25.48 4.46
CA PRO A 247 -25.51 26.11 4.60
C PRO A 247 -24.70 25.54 5.76
N ASP A 248 -25.32 25.21 6.90
CA ASP A 248 -24.61 24.65 8.07
C ASP A 248 -24.05 23.25 7.79
N SER A 249 -24.85 22.39 7.17
CA SER A 249 -24.40 21.07 6.74
C SER A 249 -23.32 21.18 5.66
N THR A 250 -23.41 22.15 4.76
CA THR A 250 -22.40 22.40 3.73
C THR A 250 -21.08 22.89 4.35
N ARG A 251 -21.13 23.74 5.38
CA ARG A 251 -19.95 24.16 6.16
C ARG A 251 -19.33 22.97 6.90
N ALA A 252 -20.14 22.10 7.48
CA ALA A 252 -19.66 20.87 8.13
C ALA A 252 -18.96 19.94 7.13
N LEU A 253 -19.52 19.73 5.94
CA LEU A 253 -18.87 18.97 4.86
C LEU A 253 -17.54 19.61 4.42
N ALA A 254 -17.50 20.94 4.27
CA ALA A 254 -16.28 21.67 3.95
C ALA A 254 -15.21 21.51 5.05
N PHE A 255 -15.62 21.50 6.32
CA PHE A 255 -14.73 21.20 7.44
C PHE A 255 -14.16 19.79 7.33
N PHE A 256 -14.99 18.77 7.13
CA PHE A 256 -14.52 17.39 6.99
C PHE A 256 -13.61 17.20 5.77
N TYR A 257 -13.91 17.84 4.64
CA TYR A 257 -13.04 17.85 3.44
C TYR A 257 -11.64 18.40 3.74
N LYS A 258 -11.56 19.49 4.50
CA LYS A 258 -10.28 20.15 4.80
C LYS A 258 -9.50 19.40 5.87
N THR A 259 -10.18 18.87 6.88
CA THR A 259 -9.57 18.26 8.07
C THR A 259 -9.21 16.80 7.85
N LEU A 260 -10.07 16.03 7.17
CA LEU A 260 -9.87 14.60 6.97
C LEU A 260 -9.09 14.36 5.67
N LYS A 261 -7.92 13.69 5.78
CA LYS A 261 -7.02 13.41 4.66
C LYS A 261 -7.06 11.94 4.21
N HIS A 262 -8.15 11.25 4.47
CA HIS A 262 -8.35 9.91 3.91
C HIS A 262 -8.57 10.01 2.40
N LYS A 263 -8.36 8.92 1.68
CA LYS A 263 -8.46 8.93 0.22
C LYS A 263 -9.88 9.34 -0.25
N GLU A 264 -10.92 8.93 0.47
CA GLU A 264 -12.35 9.20 0.17
C GLU A 264 -12.83 10.63 0.52
N HIS A 265 -11.97 11.56 0.94
CA HIS A 265 -12.41 12.87 1.46
C HIS A 265 -13.16 13.72 0.42
N TYR A 266 -13.01 13.43 -0.87
CA TYR A 266 -13.77 14.10 -1.93
C TYR A 266 -15.27 13.80 -1.89
N LEU A 267 -15.71 12.72 -1.22
CA LEU A 267 -17.13 12.43 -1.03
C LEU A 267 -17.87 13.59 -0.35
N TYR A 268 -17.21 14.35 0.54
CA TYR A 268 -17.83 15.49 1.20
C TYR A 268 -18.14 16.64 0.23
N LEU A 269 -17.30 16.84 -0.80
CA LEU A 269 -17.57 17.81 -1.87
C LEU A 269 -18.75 17.35 -2.72
N TYR A 270 -18.80 16.06 -3.07
CA TYR A 270 -19.90 15.51 -3.88
C TYR A 270 -21.23 15.62 -3.13
N HIS A 271 -21.22 15.31 -1.83
CA HIS A 271 -22.37 15.50 -0.95
C HIS A 271 -22.85 16.96 -0.96
N ALA A 272 -21.94 17.93 -0.83
CA ALA A 272 -22.30 19.35 -0.88
C ALA A 272 -22.90 19.77 -2.24
N MET A 273 -22.40 19.23 -3.36
CA MET A 273 -22.99 19.47 -4.67
C MET A 273 -24.38 18.84 -4.81
N THR A 274 -24.59 17.64 -4.25
CA THR A 274 -25.91 17.00 -4.28
C THR A 274 -26.98 17.81 -3.53
N PHE A 275 -26.62 18.58 -2.50
CA PHE A 275 -27.55 19.51 -1.84
C PHE A 275 -28.08 20.60 -2.77
N VAL A 276 -27.26 21.07 -3.71
CA VAL A 276 -27.67 22.07 -4.70
C VAL A 276 -28.46 21.41 -5.83
N ILE A 277 -27.93 20.33 -6.41
CA ILE A 277 -28.50 19.66 -7.59
C ILE A 277 -29.85 19.01 -7.29
N TYR A 278 -29.97 18.31 -6.16
CA TYR A 278 -31.18 17.59 -5.79
C TYR A 278 -31.99 18.30 -4.70
N GLU A 279 -31.84 19.62 -4.55
CA GLU A 279 -32.50 20.40 -3.49
C GLU A 279 -33.97 20.03 -3.31
N ASP A 280 -34.75 20.06 -4.40
CA ASP A 280 -36.20 19.90 -4.31
C ASP A 280 -36.59 18.48 -3.87
N THR A 281 -35.80 17.49 -4.28
CA THR A 281 -35.99 16.09 -3.87
C THR A 281 -35.59 15.91 -2.41
N ILE A 282 -34.45 16.48 -2.00
CA ILE A 282 -33.95 16.41 -0.64
C ILE A 282 -34.95 17.07 0.33
N ARG A 283 -35.45 18.27 0.02
CA ARG A 283 -36.46 18.94 0.85
C ARG A 283 -37.75 18.13 1.03
N LYS A 284 -38.14 17.33 0.03
CA LYS A 284 -39.32 16.45 0.12
C LYS A 284 -39.10 15.25 1.03
N ILE A 285 -37.90 14.68 1.02
CA ILE A 285 -37.56 13.49 1.81
C ILE A 285 -37.05 13.81 3.21
N ASP A 286 -36.58 15.03 3.44
CA ASP A 286 -35.91 15.44 4.68
C ASP A 286 -36.91 15.39 5.84
N GLN A 287 -36.93 14.25 6.51
CA GLN A 287 -37.71 14.01 7.71
C GLN A 287 -36.83 14.37 8.89
N GLN A 288 -37.25 15.36 9.68
CA GLN A 288 -36.68 15.57 10.99
C GLN A 288 -37.12 14.42 11.91
N THR A 289 -36.34 13.36 11.96
CA THR A 289 -36.54 12.30 12.96
C THR A 289 -35.94 12.78 14.29
N ASN A 290 -36.79 13.29 15.17
CA ASN A 290 -36.45 13.58 16.58
C ASN A 290 -36.44 12.31 17.43
N ASP A 291 -35.78 11.24 16.96
CA ASP A 291 -35.60 10.04 17.76
C ASP A 291 -34.57 10.33 18.86
N VAL A 292 -35.09 10.56 20.07
CA VAL A 292 -34.30 10.63 21.28
C VAL A 292 -33.83 9.23 21.62
N LEU A 293 -32.51 9.04 21.64
CA LEU A 293 -31.93 7.76 22.03
C LEU A 293 -32.11 7.54 23.54
N ASN A 294 -33.07 6.70 23.92
CA ASN A 294 -33.26 6.28 25.30
C ASN A 294 -32.53 4.96 25.58
N ILE A 295 -31.20 5.02 25.63
CA ILE A 295 -30.35 3.86 25.92
C ILE A 295 -29.46 4.16 27.12
N ASN A 296 -29.43 3.23 28.08
CA ASN A 296 -28.48 3.26 29.17
C ASN A 296 -27.09 2.83 28.67
N VAL A 297 -26.29 3.81 28.21
CA VAL A 297 -24.97 3.59 27.64
C VAL A 297 -24.01 2.93 28.64
N ASP A 298 -24.08 3.30 29.92
CA ASP A 298 -23.21 2.71 30.93
C ASP A 298 -23.51 1.23 31.13
N GLN A 299 -24.80 0.85 31.12
CA GLN A 299 -25.19 -0.55 31.19
C GLN A 299 -24.70 -1.34 29.96
N LEU A 300 -24.81 -0.78 28.75
CA LEU A 300 -24.28 -1.44 27.54
C LEU A 300 -22.80 -1.77 27.64
N TYR A 301 -21.97 -0.83 28.12
CA TYR A 301 -20.53 -1.09 28.28
C TYR A 301 -20.26 -2.09 29.41
N LYS A 302 -21.02 -2.05 30.51
CA LYS A 302 -20.89 -3.02 31.61
C LYS A 302 -21.22 -4.43 31.13
N ASP A 303 -22.34 -4.60 30.44
CA ASP A 303 -22.76 -5.89 29.88
C ASP A 303 -21.70 -6.42 28.91
N HIS A 304 -21.19 -5.55 28.03
CA HIS A 304 -20.18 -5.90 27.05
C HIS A 304 -18.86 -6.39 27.64
N LEU A 305 -18.48 -5.97 28.85
CA LEU A 305 -17.24 -6.45 29.49
C LEU A 305 -17.35 -7.90 29.98
N ASN A 306 -18.55 -8.49 30.02
CA ASN A 306 -18.73 -9.91 30.29
C ASN A 306 -18.31 -10.74 29.06
N LYS A 307 -17.35 -11.67 29.24
CA LYS A 307 -16.79 -12.55 28.20
C LYS A 307 -17.84 -13.39 27.46
N GLU A 308 -18.98 -13.66 28.08
CA GLU A 308 -20.10 -14.41 27.47
C GLU A 308 -20.86 -13.60 26.41
N THR A 309 -20.62 -12.29 26.30
CA THR A 309 -21.30 -11.40 25.34
C THR A 309 -20.65 -11.36 23.96
N LYS A 310 -19.65 -12.23 23.70
CA LYS A 310 -19.04 -12.33 22.37
C LYS A 310 -20.10 -12.73 21.34
N ILE A 311 -20.27 -11.90 20.30
CA ILE A 311 -21.19 -12.19 19.20
C ILE A 311 -20.49 -12.85 18.01
N GLU A 312 -21.27 -13.60 17.23
CA GLU A 312 -20.89 -14.03 15.89
C GLU A 312 -21.22 -12.95 14.86
N LEU A 313 -20.23 -12.59 14.05
CA LEU A 313 -20.39 -11.61 12.97
C LEU A 313 -20.96 -12.28 11.72
N ASP A 314 -21.91 -11.61 11.06
CA ASP A 314 -22.52 -12.15 9.85
C ASP A 314 -21.53 -12.27 8.69
N SER A 315 -21.75 -13.25 7.81
CA SER A 315 -20.86 -13.55 6.67
C SER A 315 -20.58 -12.33 5.79
N PHE A 316 -21.60 -11.49 5.55
CA PHE A 316 -21.48 -10.30 4.72
C PHE A 316 -20.49 -9.27 5.29
N VAL A 317 -20.12 -9.35 6.58
CA VAL A 317 -19.09 -8.49 7.20
C VAL A 317 -17.73 -8.72 6.59
N PHE A 318 -17.42 -9.96 6.18
CA PHE A 318 -16.12 -10.34 5.64
C PHE A 318 -16.03 -10.00 4.15
N ASP A 319 -15.12 -9.11 3.80
CA ASP A 319 -14.84 -8.71 2.41
C ASP A 319 -13.34 -8.59 2.12
N ARG A 320 -13.02 -8.18 0.90
CA ARG A 320 -11.66 -7.86 0.45
C ARG A 320 -10.87 -6.94 1.38
N HIS A 321 -11.50 -6.01 2.08
CA HIS A 321 -10.83 -5.10 3.02
C HIS A 321 -10.55 -5.76 4.37
N THR A 322 -11.28 -6.82 4.71
CA THR A 322 -11.00 -7.69 5.88
C THR A 322 -9.95 -8.77 5.60
N GLY A 323 -9.56 -8.95 4.33
CA GLY A 323 -8.64 -10.00 3.87
C GLY A 323 -9.34 -11.24 3.33
N ALA A 324 -10.66 -11.24 3.20
CA ALA A 324 -11.40 -12.31 2.54
C ALA A 324 -11.25 -12.20 1.00
N SER A 325 -11.24 -13.35 0.33
CA SER A 325 -11.07 -13.45 -1.12
C SER A 325 -12.38 -13.20 -1.89
N THR A 326 -13.00 -12.03 -1.70
CA THR A 326 -14.24 -11.65 -2.42
C THR A 326 -13.92 -10.80 -3.65
N SER A 327 -14.63 -11.02 -4.76
CA SER A 327 -14.49 -10.18 -5.97
C SER A 327 -15.05 -8.77 -5.74
N ARG A 328 -14.78 -7.81 -6.64
CA ARG A 328 -15.42 -6.48 -6.55
C ARG A 328 -16.88 -6.54 -6.93
N SER A 329 -17.26 -7.44 -7.84
CA SER A 329 -18.66 -7.70 -8.18
C SER A 329 -19.44 -8.23 -6.99
N ASP A 330 -18.88 -9.15 -6.19
CA ASP A 330 -19.57 -9.68 -5.00
C ASP A 330 -19.79 -8.56 -3.98
N PHE A 331 -18.78 -7.70 -3.79
CA PHE A 331 -18.93 -6.52 -2.96
C PHE A 331 -20.02 -5.57 -3.48
N ALA A 332 -20.10 -5.35 -4.79
CA ALA A 332 -21.11 -4.48 -5.39
C ALA A 332 -22.53 -4.99 -5.20
N LEU A 333 -22.71 -6.32 -5.27
CA LEU A 333 -24.02 -6.97 -5.20
C LEU A 333 -24.48 -7.21 -3.75
N GLU A 334 -23.61 -7.75 -2.90
CA GLU A 334 -23.97 -8.14 -1.53
C GLU A 334 -23.43 -7.16 -0.49
N GLY A 335 -22.15 -6.80 -0.62
CA GLY A 335 -21.47 -5.91 0.33
C GLY A 335 -22.11 -4.52 0.39
N ALA A 336 -22.52 -3.98 -0.75
CA ALA A 336 -23.09 -2.64 -0.91
C ALA A 336 -24.62 -2.58 -0.75
N GLN A 337 -25.27 -3.67 -0.33
CA GLN A 337 -26.72 -3.73 -0.11
C GLN A 337 -27.15 -2.71 0.95
N VAL A 338 -28.16 -1.90 0.62
CA VAL A 338 -28.74 -0.87 1.49
C VAL A 338 -30.16 -1.26 1.88
N VAL A 339 -30.47 -1.20 3.18
CA VAL A 339 -31.83 -1.36 3.70
C VAL A 339 -32.43 0.03 3.95
N ASN A 340 -33.75 0.14 3.77
CA ASN A 340 -34.47 1.41 3.78
C ASN A 340 -33.89 2.42 2.77
N GLN A 341 -33.72 1.96 1.53
CA GLN A 341 -33.13 2.77 0.47
C GLN A 341 -34.06 3.92 0.06
N CYS A 342 -33.51 5.13 -0.06
CA CYS A 342 -34.24 6.30 -0.55
C CYS A 342 -34.55 6.15 -2.04
N LYS A 343 -35.79 5.83 -2.36
CA LYS A 343 -36.24 5.61 -3.74
C LYS A 343 -36.22 6.89 -4.56
N GLU A 344 -36.46 8.03 -3.93
CA GLU A 344 -36.56 9.35 -4.57
C GLU A 344 -35.24 9.83 -5.16
N LEU A 345 -34.12 9.42 -4.56
CA LEU A 345 -32.76 9.73 -5.03
C LEU A 345 -32.11 8.55 -5.77
N PHE A 346 -32.80 7.42 -5.89
CA PHE A 346 -32.25 6.22 -6.51
C PHE A 346 -32.37 6.28 -8.03
N ILE A 347 -31.22 6.37 -8.69
CA ILE A 347 -31.12 6.40 -10.15
C ILE A 347 -30.67 5.01 -10.62
N ASP A 348 -31.63 4.20 -11.05
CA ASP A 348 -31.39 2.79 -11.42
C ASP A 348 -30.28 2.64 -12.48
N LYS A 349 -30.29 3.50 -13.50
CA LYS A 349 -29.23 3.55 -14.53
C LYS A 349 -27.84 3.70 -13.93
N TYR A 350 -27.68 4.54 -12.90
CA TYR A 350 -26.38 4.77 -12.27
C TYR A 350 -25.94 3.59 -11.41
N ARG A 351 -26.87 2.92 -10.73
CA ARG A 351 -26.58 1.68 -10.01
C ARG A 351 -26.18 0.54 -10.95
N GLN A 352 -26.87 0.40 -12.08
CA GLN A 352 -26.49 -0.57 -13.11
C GLN A 352 -25.09 -0.30 -13.65
N MET A 353 -24.77 0.97 -13.95
CA MET A 353 -23.42 1.38 -14.36
C MET A 353 -22.37 1.06 -13.29
N TYR A 354 -22.66 1.31 -12.02
CA TYR A 354 -21.79 0.97 -10.90
C TYR A 354 -21.47 -0.53 -10.87
N ASN A 355 -22.50 -1.38 -10.91
CA ASN A 355 -22.35 -2.83 -10.87
C ASN A 355 -21.56 -3.35 -12.08
N GLU A 356 -21.93 -2.90 -13.28
CA GLU A 356 -21.26 -3.26 -14.52
C GLU A 356 -19.78 -2.88 -14.48
N PHE A 357 -19.45 -1.69 -13.99
CA PHE A 357 -18.08 -1.25 -13.91
C PHE A 357 -17.24 -2.15 -12.99
N LYS A 358 -17.79 -2.64 -11.88
CA LYS A 358 -17.09 -3.61 -11.00
C LYS A 358 -16.85 -4.95 -11.70
N ILE A 359 -17.82 -5.44 -12.46
CA ILE A 359 -17.68 -6.64 -13.28
C ILE A 359 -16.59 -6.44 -14.35
N MET A 360 -16.59 -5.30 -15.05
CA MET A 360 -15.56 -4.95 -16.04
C MET A 360 -14.16 -4.92 -15.42
N MET A 361 -14.02 -4.38 -14.20
CA MET A 361 -12.75 -4.35 -13.49
C MET A 361 -12.25 -5.75 -13.12
N ASP A 362 -13.12 -6.63 -12.63
CA ASP A 362 -12.75 -7.99 -12.28
C ASP A 362 -12.39 -8.79 -13.53
N ASN A 363 -13.16 -8.67 -14.61
CA ASN A 363 -12.84 -9.24 -15.91
C ASN A 363 -11.48 -8.76 -16.45
N GLU A 364 -11.09 -7.51 -16.21
CA GLU A 364 -9.77 -7.01 -16.60
C GLU A 364 -8.64 -7.58 -15.74
N GLU A 365 -8.84 -7.75 -14.44
CA GLU A 365 -7.89 -8.43 -13.57
C GLU A 365 -7.73 -9.90 -13.97
N ASP A 366 -8.84 -10.56 -14.31
CA ASP A 366 -8.85 -11.93 -14.81
C ASP A 366 -8.24 -12.05 -16.20
N LYS A 367 -8.44 -11.07 -17.09
CA LYS A 367 -7.70 -11.03 -18.36
C LYS A 367 -6.22 -10.81 -18.13
N LYS A 368 -5.81 -10.00 -17.16
CA LYS A 368 -4.38 -9.80 -16.83
C LYS A 368 -3.78 -11.05 -16.20
N SER A 369 -4.53 -11.81 -15.41
CA SER A 369 -4.09 -13.11 -14.90
C SER A 369 -4.05 -14.16 -16.01
N THR A 370 -5.12 -14.28 -16.81
CA THR A 370 -5.25 -15.24 -17.92
C THR A 370 -4.32 -14.93 -19.09
N THR A 371 -4.02 -13.68 -19.41
CA THR A 371 -3.04 -13.33 -20.46
C THR A 371 -1.63 -13.65 -20.01
N LYS A 372 -1.32 -13.47 -18.71
CA LYS A 372 -0.07 -13.99 -18.14
C LYS A 372 -0.03 -15.52 -18.20
N THR A 373 -1.14 -16.19 -17.92
CA THR A 373 -1.26 -17.65 -18.03
C THR A 373 -1.21 -18.13 -19.49
N LYS A 374 -1.84 -17.43 -20.45
CA LYS A 374 -1.85 -17.78 -21.88
C LYS A 374 -0.52 -17.46 -22.56
N ARG A 375 0.20 -16.43 -22.14
CA ARG A 375 1.57 -16.16 -22.60
C ARG A 375 2.51 -17.26 -22.09
N LYS A 376 2.36 -17.68 -20.83
CA LYS A 376 2.97 -18.91 -20.30
C LYS A 376 2.55 -20.18 -21.04
N ILE A 377 1.26 -20.34 -21.39
CA ILE A 377 0.75 -21.50 -22.14
C ILE A 377 1.24 -21.48 -23.58
N LYS A 378 1.37 -20.32 -24.24
CA LYS A 378 1.89 -20.23 -25.61
C LYS A 378 3.39 -20.46 -25.66
N GLU A 379 4.12 -20.04 -24.63
CA GLU A 379 5.54 -20.37 -24.40
C GLU A 379 5.73 -21.86 -24.03
N SER A 380 4.72 -22.54 -23.47
CA SER A 380 4.76 -23.99 -23.17
C SER A 380 4.05 -24.88 -24.20
N GLN A 381 3.23 -24.32 -25.10
CA GLN A 381 2.59 -25.03 -26.22
C GLN A 381 3.48 -25.11 -27.46
N GLU A 382 4.54 -24.31 -27.55
CA GLU A 382 5.69 -24.63 -28.43
C GLU A 382 6.57 -25.74 -27.82
N GLU A 383 6.36 -26.12 -26.57
CA GLU A 383 7.22 -27.08 -25.88
C GLU A 383 6.58 -28.44 -25.58
N ASN A 384 5.25 -28.60 -25.53
CA ASN A 384 4.65 -29.95 -25.42
C ASN A 384 3.15 -30.01 -25.79
N GLU A 385 2.85 -30.61 -26.95
CA GLU A 385 1.66 -31.44 -27.14
C GLU A 385 1.80 -32.72 -26.31
N THR A 386 1.50 -32.69 -25.00
CA THR A 386 1.03 -33.90 -24.32
C THR A 386 0.41 -33.62 -22.95
N THR A 387 -0.77 -34.20 -22.79
CA THR A 387 -1.43 -34.59 -21.53
C THR A 387 -2.21 -33.52 -20.74
N LYS A 388 -3.51 -33.80 -20.67
CA LYS A 388 -4.55 -33.05 -19.97
C LYS A 388 -5.01 -33.85 -18.75
N LYS A 389 -5.31 -33.13 -17.65
CA LYS A 389 -6.09 -33.48 -16.43
C LYS A 389 -5.37 -34.25 -15.31
N ILE A 390 -5.27 -33.62 -14.12
CA ILE A 390 -5.74 -34.07 -12.79
C ILE A 390 -5.74 -32.86 -11.83
N LYS A 391 -6.78 -32.76 -10.98
CA LYS A 391 -7.17 -31.57 -10.18
C LYS A 391 -6.43 -31.44 -8.83
N LEU A 392 -6.12 -30.18 -8.52
CA LEU A 392 -5.93 -29.49 -7.23
C LEU A 392 -4.86 -29.90 -6.20
N ASN A 393 -4.20 -31.06 -6.27
CA ASN A 393 -2.95 -31.29 -5.47
C ASN A 393 -1.67 -31.01 -6.27
N THR A 394 -1.81 -30.78 -7.57
CA THR A 394 -0.71 -30.57 -8.51
C THR A 394 -0.27 -29.12 -8.62
N HIS A 395 -1.09 -28.13 -8.28
CA HIS A 395 -0.73 -26.74 -8.58
C HIS A 395 0.47 -26.24 -7.77
N ASP A 396 0.50 -26.48 -6.46
CA ASP A 396 1.63 -26.08 -5.62
C ASP A 396 2.87 -26.93 -5.92
N GLN A 397 2.70 -28.22 -6.20
CA GLN A 397 3.79 -29.10 -6.64
C GLN A 397 4.37 -28.64 -7.99
N ILE A 398 3.53 -28.28 -8.97
CA ILE A 398 3.95 -27.73 -10.27
C ILE A 398 4.67 -26.39 -10.07
N ILE A 399 4.15 -25.50 -9.21
CA ILE A 399 4.79 -24.22 -8.91
C ILE A 399 6.17 -24.42 -8.29
N ASN A 400 6.32 -25.39 -7.38
CA ASN A 400 7.61 -25.70 -6.76
C ASN A 400 8.60 -26.25 -7.78
N VAL A 401 8.16 -27.20 -8.61
CA VAL A 401 8.97 -27.77 -9.70
C VAL A 401 9.38 -26.68 -10.69
N GLU A 402 8.53 -25.71 -11.01
CA GLU A 402 8.90 -24.56 -11.85
C GLU A 402 10.05 -23.73 -11.23
N ILE A 403 10.03 -23.49 -9.91
CA ILE A 403 11.09 -22.71 -9.24
C ILE A 403 12.40 -23.51 -9.20
N ASP A 404 12.32 -24.79 -8.81
CA ASP A 404 13.48 -25.68 -8.72
C ASP A 404 14.17 -25.82 -10.08
N ASN A 405 13.39 -26.05 -11.14
CA ASN A 405 13.90 -26.12 -12.51
C ASN A 405 14.55 -24.81 -12.94
N GLU A 406 13.97 -23.67 -12.58
CA GLU A 406 14.55 -22.37 -12.93
C GLU A 406 15.85 -22.08 -12.18
N ILE A 407 15.97 -22.50 -10.91
CA ILE A 407 17.21 -22.41 -10.13
C ILE A 407 18.31 -23.24 -10.81
N ILE A 408 17.99 -24.50 -11.17
CA ILE A 408 18.92 -25.41 -11.84
C ILE A 408 19.30 -24.88 -13.23
N ARG A 409 18.33 -24.35 -13.99
CA ARG A 409 18.57 -23.76 -15.33
C ARG A 409 19.52 -22.56 -15.27
N LEU A 410 19.54 -21.82 -14.16
CA LEU A 410 20.46 -20.71 -13.90
C LEU A 410 21.82 -21.17 -13.33
N ASP A 411 22.08 -22.48 -13.36
CA ASP A 411 23.30 -23.12 -12.88
C ASP A 411 23.58 -22.86 -11.40
N TYR A 412 22.52 -22.81 -10.59
CA TYR A 412 22.64 -22.76 -9.13
C TYR A 412 22.41 -24.14 -8.53
N HIS A 413 23.28 -24.50 -7.58
CA HIS A 413 23.07 -25.70 -6.77
C HIS A 413 21.86 -25.52 -5.85
N LEU A 414 20.95 -26.49 -5.84
CA LEU A 414 19.76 -26.52 -4.99
C LEU A 414 19.97 -27.46 -3.80
N ASP A 415 20.23 -26.88 -2.63
CA ASP A 415 20.43 -27.59 -1.36
C ASP A 415 19.07 -27.86 -0.69
N ILE A 416 18.61 -29.11 -0.67
CA ILE A 416 17.37 -29.48 0.04
C ILE A 416 17.68 -29.72 1.52
N LYS A 417 16.95 -29.05 2.42
CA LYS A 417 17.12 -29.13 3.88
C LYS A 417 15.79 -29.38 4.59
N PRO A 418 15.82 -30.08 5.75
CA PRO A 418 14.62 -30.26 6.59
C PRO A 418 14.25 -28.96 7.33
N ILE A 419 13.02 -28.88 7.86
CA ILE A 419 12.58 -27.73 8.66
C ILE A 419 13.46 -27.43 9.88
N SER A 420 14.12 -28.44 10.44
CA SER A 420 15.06 -28.29 11.55
C SER A 420 16.25 -27.40 11.23
N PHE A 421 16.65 -27.27 9.96
CA PHE A 421 17.67 -26.31 9.55
C PHE A 421 17.27 -24.87 9.91
N VAL A 422 15.99 -24.52 9.78
CA VAL A 422 15.49 -23.20 10.15
C VAL A 422 15.44 -23.04 11.67
N SER A 423 14.86 -24.00 12.39
CA SER A 423 14.66 -23.90 13.84
C SER A 423 15.96 -24.06 14.63
N ASP A 424 16.90 -24.87 14.16
CA ASP A 424 18.04 -25.31 14.96
C ASP A 424 19.35 -24.66 14.52
N GLU A 425 19.45 -24.20 13.26
CA GLU A 425 20.64 -23.52 12.74
C GLU A 425 20.36 -22.04 12.48
N LEU A 426 19.48 -21.69 11.53
CA LEU A 426 19.29 -20.29 11.13
C LEU A 426 18.76 -19.40 12.27
N SER A 427 17.85 -19.90 13.10
CA SER A 427 17.25 -19.13 14.20
C SER A 427 18.26 -18.66 15.24
N LYS A 428 19.41 -19.34 15.35
CA LYS A 428 20.48 -19.05 16.32
C LYS A 428 21.47 -18.01 15.77
N LEU A 429 21.48 -17.78 14.46
CA LEU A 429 22.39 -16.85 13.80
C LEU A 429 21.95 -15.39 14.02
N PRO A 430 22.90 -14.46 14.18
CA PRO A 430 22.58 -13.04 14.19
C PRO A 430 22.10 -12.58 12.81
N HIS A 431 21.22 -11.58 12.82
CA HIS A 431 20.77 -10.90 11.62
C HIS A 431 21.81 -9.84 11.19
N GLY A 432 22.06 -9.75 9.89
CA GLY A 432 22.86 -8.66 9.31
C GLY A 432 22.16 -7.31 9.30
N GLN A 433 20.83 -7.30 9.39
CA GLN A 433 20.05 -6.08 9.57
C GLN A 433 18.69 -6.36 10.21
N ARG A 434 18.18 -5.36 10.93
CA ARG A 434 16.79 -5.36 11.42
C ARG A 434 15.80 -5.27 10.27
N ARG A 435 14.71 -6.04 10.30
CA ARG A 435 13.63 -5.86 9.33
C ARG A 435 12.76 -4.66 9.67
N THR A 436 12.66 -3.73 8.73
CA THR A 436 11.85 -2.52 8.87
C THR A 436 10.42 -2.69 8.34
N SER A 437 10.16 -3.77 7.61
CA SER A 437 8.86 -4.08 6.99
C SER A 437 8.71 -5.59 6.79
N THR A 438 7.46 -6.07 6.76
CA THR A 438 7.15 -7.50 6.62
C THR A 438 7.62 -8.08 5.28
N HIS A 439 7.70 -7.26 4.24
CA HIS A 439 8.13 -7.66 2.90
C HIS A 439 9.66 -7.73 2.71
N LYS A 440 10.45 -7.19 3.65
CA LYS A 440 11.91 -7.36 3.65
C LYS A 440 12.25 -8.76 4.15
N LYS A 441 13.27 -9.38 3.56
CA LYS A 441 13.75 -10.70 3.96
C LYS A 441 14.74 -10.59 5.11
N ALA A 442 14.76 -11.61 5.96
CA ALA A 442 15.79 -11.71 6.98
C ALA A 442 17.11 -12.05 6.30
N VAL A 443 18.21 -11.60 6.90
CA VAL A 443 19.57 -11.87 6.45
C VAL A 443 20.30 -12.44 7.65
N PHE A 444 20.51 -13.75 7.67
CA PHE A 444 21.21 -14.46 8.73
C PHE A 444 22.69 -14.55 8.39
N ILE A 445 23.57 -14.34 9.36
CA ILE A 445 25.01 -14.34 9.14
C ILE A 445 25.66 -15.38 10.04
N SER A 446 26.38 -16.31 9.41
CA SER A 446 27.29 -17.26 10.06
C SER A 446 28.74 -16.88 9.76
N THR A 447 29.69 -17.63 10.31
CA THR A 447 31.11 -17.47 10.05
C THR A 447 31.45 -17.67 8.56
N ASP A 448 30.81 -18.61 7.88
CA ASP A 448 31.19 -18.95 6.51
C ASP A 448 30.22 -18.40 5.47
N TYR A 449 28.96 -18.20 5.86
CA TYR A 449 27.87 -17.90 4.94
C TYR A 449 26.89 -16.85 5.43
N VAL A 450 26.27 -16.17 4.48
CA VAL A 450 25.12 -15.30 4.62
C VAL A 450 23.91 -15.98 3.98
N TYR A 451 22.78 -15.97 4.67
CA TYR A 451 21.52 -16.56 4.21
C TYR A 451 20.43 -15.47 4.11
N LYS A 452 19.80 -15.30 2.95
CA LYS A 452 18.70 -14.34 2.75
C LYS A 452 17.38 -15.07 2.51
N GLY A 453 16.37 -14.87 3.36
CA GLY A 453 15.07 -15.54 3.24
C GLY A 453 14.14 -15.34 4.45
N PRO A 454 13.06 -16.15 4.58
CA PRO A 454 12.56 -17.08 3.57
C PRO A 454 11.85 -16.37 2.41
N TYR A 455 11.94 -16.94 1.22
CA TYR A 455 11.07 -16.64 0.07
C TYR A 455 10.02 -17.75 -0.04
N LEU A 456 8.74 -17.41 0.13
CA LEU A 456 7.66 -18.40 0.12
C LEU A 456 7.25 -18.75 -1.32
N ALA A 457 7.30 -20.03 -1.70
CA ALA A 457 6.90 -20.47 -3.04
C ALA A 457 5.46 -20.11 -3.41
N SER A 458 4.57 -20.24 -2.42
CA SER A 458 3.13 -19.96 -2.50
C SER A 458 2.83 -18.46 -2.68
N SER A 459 3.75 -17.58 -2.27
CA SER A 459 3.60 -16.14 -2.44
C SER A 459 4.15 -15.71 -3.79
N GLN A 460 3.26 -15.31 -4.71
CA GLN A 460 3.66 -14.79 -6.03
C GLN A 460 4.68 -13.64 -5.93
N GLY A 461 4.54 -12.78 -4.91
CA GLY A 461 5.46 -11.68 -4.67
C GLY A 461 6.86 -12.14 -4.29
N ASP A 462 6.96 -13.16 -3.42
CA ASP A 462 8.25 -13.69 -2.99
C ASP A 462 8.94 -14.51 -4.07
N ARG A 463 8.18 -15.35 -4.79
CA ARG A 463 8.69 -16.07 -5.96
C ARG A 463 9.32 -15.11 -6.97
N LYS A 464 8.65 -14.00 -7.26
CA LYS A 464 9.17 -12.97 -8.15
C LYS A 464 10.48 -12.37 -7.62
N LYS A 465 10.55 -12.04 -6.33
CA LYS A 465 11.76 -11.47 -5.71
C LYS A 465 12.93 -12.45 -5.65
N LEU A 466 12.67 -13.73 -5.41
CA LEU A 466 13.67 -14.79 -5.43
C LEU A 466 14.29 -14.89 -6.82
N LEU A 467 13.45 -15.08 -7.84
CA LEU A 467 13.91 -15.20 -9.23
C LEU A 467 14.62 -13.93 -9.70
N TYR A 468 14.14 -12.74 -9.30
CA TYR A 468 14.81 -11.48 -9.62
C TYR A 468 16.20 -11.38 -8.99
N ASN A 469 16.40 -11.84 -7.75
CA ASN A 469 17.76 -11.91 -7.20
C ASN A 469 18.66 -12.79 -8.06
N LEU A 470 18.20 -13.96 -8.49
CA LEU A 470 18.99 -14.89 -9.30
C LEU A 470 19.29 -14.32 -10.70
N TYR A 471 18.26 -13.89 -11.43
CA TYR A 471 18.41 -13.33 -12.77
C TYR A 471 19.32 -12.11 -12.78
N PHE A 472 19.10 -11.17 -11.86
CA PHE A 472 19.85 -9.93 -11.86
C PHE A 472 21.29 -10.10 -11.35
N THR A 473 21.55 -11.01 -10.41
CA THR A 473 22.93 -11.38 -10.05
C THR A 473 23.67 -11.96 -11.26
N ARG A 474 23.08 -12.93 -11.97
CA ARG A 474 23.68 -13.53 -13.17
C ARG A 474 23.86 -12.52 -14.31
N ALA A 475 22.87 -11.66 -14.55
CA ALA A 475 22.96 -10.60 -15.54
C ALA A 475 24.11 -9.63 -15.22
N LEU A 476 24.24 -9.19 -13.97
CA LEU A 476 25.33 -8.29 -13.58
C LEU A 476 26.70 -8.96 -13.72
N LEU A 477 26.86 -10.23 -13.33
CA LEU A 477 28.12 -10.99 -13.55
C LEU A 477 28.48 -11.09 -15.03
N THR A 478 27.49 -11.41 -15.87
CA THR A 478 27.66 -11.50 -17.32
C THR A 478 28.11 -10.16 -17.90
N LEU A 479 27.53 -9.05 -17.42
CA LEU A 479 27.93 -7.70 -17.83
C LEU A 479 29.33 -7.33 -17.35
N GLU A 480 29.71 -7.66 -16.12
CA GLU A 480 31.07 -7.42 -15.60
C GLU A 480 32.12 -8.18 -16.43
N GLN A 481 31.82 -9.42 -16.82
CA GLN A 481 32.68 -10.22 -17.69
C GLN A 481 32.76 -9.66 -19.11
N TYR A 482 31.61 -9.35 -19.71
CA TYR A 482 31.53 -8.83 -21.08
C TYR A 482 32.28 -7.50 -21.24
N LEU A 483 32.09 -6.58 -20.30
CA LEU A 483 32.79 -5.28 -20.27
C LEU A 483 34.24 -5.39 -19.83
N LYS A 484 34.72 -6.61 -19.49
CA LYS A 484 36.06 -6.87 -18.97
C LYS A 484 36.41 -5.97 -17.80
N ILE A 485 35.46 -5.80 -16.87
CA ILE A 485 35.64 -4.95 -15.69
C ILE A 485 36.79 -5.54 -14.86
N PRO A 486 37.83 -4.74 -14.53
CA PRO A 486 38.95 -5.19 -13.69
C PRO A 486 38.46 -5.72 -12.34
N ASP A 487 39.11 -6.74 -11.80
CA ASP A 487 38.66 -7.43 -10.59
C ASP A 487 38.42 -6.49 -9.40
N HIS A 488 39.24 -5.45 -9.28
CA HIS A 488 39.05 -4.46 -8.24
C HIS A 488 37.73 -3.68 -8.44
N LEU A 489 37.30 -3.35 -9.66
CA LEU A 489 36.02 -2.65 -9.87
C LEU A 489 34.81 -3.58 -9.86
N ARG A 490 35.01 -4.91 -9.82
CA ARG A 490 33.91 -5.88 -9.73
C ARG A 490 33.25 -5.80 -8.36
N SER A 491 31.94 -5.87 -8.41
CA SER A 491 31.06 -5.49 -7.30
C SER A 491 29.98 -6.51 -7.03
N ILE A 492 29.93 -7.58 -7.82
CA ILE A 492 28.94 -8.64 -7.71
C ILE A 492 29.59 -9.87 -7.12
N ILE A 493 28.89 -10.44 -6.16
CA ILE A 493 29.26 -11.71 -5.58
C ILE A 493 28.09 -12.64 -5.86
N ASP A 494 28.41 -13.77 -6.46
CA ASP A 494 27.41 -14.74 -6.84
C ASP A 494 26.78 -15.41 -5.60
N TRP A 495 25.62 -16.00 -5.80
CA TRP A 495 25.05 -16.93 -4.82
C TRP A 495 25.80 -18.25 -4.92
N HIS A 496 26.20 -18.80 -3.77
CA HIS A 496 26.89 -20.09 -3.71
C HIS A 496 25.93 -21.25 -3.98
N SER A 497 24.74 -21.19 -3.39
CA SER A 497 23.65 -22.15 -3.62
C SER A 497 22.31 -21.53 -3.22
N VAL A 498 21.21 -22.21 -3.55
CA VAL A 498 19.87 -21.90 -3.06
C VAL A 498 19.44 -23.05 -2.15
N ILE A 499 19.00 -22.73 -0.94
CA ILE A 499 18.49 -23.73 0.01
C ILE A 499 16.97 -23.79 -0.11
N LYS A 500 16.41 -24.99 -0.23
CA LYS A 500 14.96 -25.26 -0.16
C LYS A 500 14.64 -26.01 1.12
N ILE A 501 13.69 -25.52 1.89
CA ILE A 501 13.11 -26.22 3.03
C ILE A 501 11.92 -27.02 2.52
N ASP A 502 12.10 -28.33 2.37
CA ASP A 502 11.18 -29.18 1.60
C ASP A 502 9.77 -29.21 2.22
N ASP A 503 9.70 -29.37 3.54
CA ASP A 503 8.46 -29.54 4.30
C ASP A 503 7.49 -28.34 4.16
N ILE A 504 8.03 -27.14 3.96
CA ILE A 504 7.26 -25.88 3.98
C ILE A 504 7.45 -25.04 2.72
N ASN A 505 8.21 -25.52 1.74
CA ASN A 505 8.50 -24.85 0.47
C ASN A 505 8.97 -23.40 0.61
N GLU A 506 9.94 -23.21 1.51
CA GLU A 506 10.63 -21.95 1.70
C GLU A 506 12.02 -21.98 1.07
N TYR A 507 12.42 -20.89 0.42
CA TYR A 507 13.74 -20.77 -0.21
C TYR A 507 14.62 -19.74 0.51
N TYR A 508 15.91 -20.02 0.58
CA TYR A 508 16.93 -19.13 1.12
C TYR A 508 18.10 -19.03 0.15
N LEU A 509 18.57 -17.82 -0.10
CA LEU A 509 19.78 -17.59 -0.90
C LEU A 509 21.00 -17.72 0.00
N LYS A 510 21.98 -18.56 -0.37
CA LYS A 510 23.22 -18.77 0.39
C LYS A 510 24.41 -18.14 -0.35
N GLN A 511 25.19 -17.32 0.36
CA GLN A 511 26.39 -16.66 -0.17
C GLN A 511 27.55 -16.79 0.81
N LYS A 512 28.79 -16.80 0.33
CA LYS A 512 29.97 -16.74 1.21
C LYS A 512 30.00 -15.42 1.99
N SER A 513 30.39 -15.47 3.26
CA SER A 513 30.49 -14.27 4.07
C SER A 513 31.63 -13.34 3.63
N LEU A 514 31.42 -12.03 3.76
CA LEU A 514 32.33 -10.99 3.25
C LEU A 514 33.08 -10.24 4.36
N GLY A 515 32.77 -10.55 5.63
CA GLY A 515 33.36 -9.94 6.81
C GLY A 515 34.50 -10.79 7.39
N LYS A 516 35.28 -10.20 8.32
CA LYS A 516 36.21 -10.94 9.18
C LYS A 516 35.46 -11.33 10.47
N LEU A 517 35.26 -12.63 10.69
CA LEU A 517 34.26 -13.12 11.65
C LEU A 517 34.83 -13.72 12.93
N SER A 518 36.09 -13.41 13.25
CA SER A 518 36.77 -13.92 14.46
C SER A 518 36.09 -13.53 15.78
N THR A 519 35.02 -12.73 15.79
CA THR A 519 34.33 -12.21 16.98
C THR A 519 32.80 -12.13 16.85
N LEU A 520 32.13 -13.04 16.13
CA LEU A 520 30.66 -13.06 16.01
C LEU A 520 29.93 -13.10 17.38
N GLU A 521 30.50 -13.77 18.37
CA GLU A 521 29.85 -14.01 19.66
C GLU A 521 29.66 -12.74 20.51
N SER A 522 30.52 -11.73 20.36
CA SER A 522 30.50 -10.54 21.22
C SER A 522 29.93 -9.28 20.54
N ASP A 523 29.64 -9.34 19.24
CA ASP A 523 29.46 -8.14 18.42
C ASP A 523 28.09 -8.08 17.72
N HIS A 524 27.08 -8.35 18.54
CA HIS A 524 25.68 -8.16 18.19
C HIS A 524 24.96 -7.40 19.30
N GLU A 525 23.85 -6.76 18.95
CA GLU A 525 22.90 -6.19 19.88
C GLU A 525 21.58 -6.94 19.79
N VAL A 526 20.88 -7.08 20.92
CA VAL A 526 19.53 -7.64 20.94
C VAL A 526 18.56 -6.51 20.66
N VAL A 527 17.88 -6.57 19.52
CA VAL A 527 16.98 -5.51 19.06
C VAL A 527 15.56 -6.05 18.96
N THR A 528 14.62 -5.22 19.38
CA THR A 528 13.20 -5.43 19.14
C THR A 528 12.69 -4.38 18.15
N THR A 529 12.04 -4.83 17.09
CA THR A 529 11.38 -4.02 16.08
C THR A 529 9.86 -4.20 16.17
N LYS A 530 9.11 -3.48 15.32
CA LYS A 530 7.65 -3.67 15.20
C LYS A 530 7.26 -5.08 14.69
N ILE A 531 8.21 -5.83 14.12
CA ILE A 531 7.94 -7.07 13.36
C ILE A 531 8.62 -8.28 14.02
N GLU A 532 9.80 -8.06 14.59
CA GLU A 532 10.67 -9.10 15.16
C GLU A 532 11.10 -8.67 16.55
N THR A 533 11.17 -9.61 17.49
CA THR A 533 11.41 -9.31 18.90
C THR A 533 12.58 -10.12 19.40
N ASN A 534 13.47 -9.47 20.17
CA ASN A 534 14.67 -10.06 20.76
C ASN A 534 15.57 -10.77 19.72
N ILE A 535 15.68 -10.19 18.53
CA ILE A 535 16.59 -10.72 17.52
C ILE A 535 17.99 -10.19 17.77
N LYS A 536 18.99 -11.05 17.61
CA LYS A 536 20.39 -10.64 17.59
C LYS A 536 20.66 -9.96 16.25
N VAL A 537 21.17 -8.73 16.26
CA VAL A 537 21.53 -7.98 15.05
C VAL A 537 22.99 -7.57 15.16
N LEU A 538 23.78 -7.81 14.12
CA LEU A 538 25.17 -7.35 14.07
C LEU A 538 25.22 -5.82 14.14
N ARG A 539 26.12 -5.27 14.98
CA ARG A 539 26.26 -3.82 15.12
C ARG A 539 26.74 -3.21 13.80
N HIS A 540 26.28 -2.01 13.46
CA HIS A 540 26.76 -1.32 12.25
C HIS A 540 28.26 -1.00 12.35
N GLY A 541 28.98 -1.09 11.23
CA GLY A 541 30.42 -0.82 11.15
C GLY A 541 31.34 -1.88 11.75
N SER A 542 30.78 -2.97 12.28
CA SER A 542 31.50 -3.93 13.09
C SER A 542 32.11 -5.06 12.24
N HIS A 543 31.25 -5.93 11.67
CA HIS A 543 31.65 -7.05 10.80
C HIS A 543 31.83 -6.65 9.33
N ILE A 544 30.92 -5.82 8.82
CA ILE A 544 30.92 -5.31 7.44
C ILE A 544 30.56 -3.83 7.48
N ASN A 545 31.33 -3.00 6.78
CA ASN A 545 31.00 -1.58 6.62
C ASN A 545 30.11 -1.39 5.40
N ARG A 546 29.08 -0.55 5.54
CA ARG A 546 28.44 0.04 4.37
C ARG A 546 29.29 1.18 3.85
N LEU A 547 29.29 1.41 2.55
CA LEU A 547 30.08 2.48 1.96
C LEU A 547 29.70 3.85 2.54
N ILE A 548 28.41 4.09 2.81
CA ILE A 548 27.94 5.33 3.46
C ILE A 548 28.54 5.56 4.86
N GLU A 549 28.90 4.51 5.59
CA GLU A 549 29.52 4.62 6.91
C GLU A 549 30.96 5.10 6.76
N LEU A 550 31.70 4.55 5.79
CA LEU A 550 33.04 5.00 5.45
C LEU A 550 33.05 6.41 4.87
N GLU A 551 32.08 6.78 4.03
CA GLU A 551 31.98 8.15 3.52
C GLU A 551 32.00 9.17 4.66
N ASN A 552 31.43 8.81 5.82
CA ASN A 552 31.39 9.64 7.02
C ASN A 552 32.70 9.65 7.83
N ASP A 553 33.51 8.60 7.73
CA ASP A 553 34.79 8.44 8.40
C ASP A 553 35.96 8.90 7.51
N LYS A 554 36.44 10.12 7.75
CA LYS A 554 37.42 10.78 6.88
C LYS A 554 38.79 10.09 6.86
N SER A 555 39.23 9.39 7.90
CA SER A 555 40.58 8.81 7.92
C SER A 555 40.64 7.52 7.11
N ASN A 556 39.70 6.60 7.35
CA ASN A 556 39.65 5.30 6.68
C ASN A 556 39.25 5.40 5.20
N PHE A 557 38.40 6.36 4.84
CA PHE A 557 37.96 6.49 3.46
C PHE A 557 39.02 7.06 2.52
N GLN A 558 39.95 7.90 3.01
CA GLN A 558 40.88 8.61 2.12
C GLN A 558 41.91 7.70 1.45
N ASN A 559 42.36 6.66 2.15
CA ASN A 559 43.37 5.73 1.63
C ASN A 559 42.88 4.98 0.38
N ASP A 560 41.60 4.58 0.39
CA ASP A 560 40.98 3.80 -0.70
C ASP A 560 39.95 4.61 -1.51
N LYS A 561 39.89 5.94 -1.31
CA LYS A 561 38.82 6.80 -1.82
C LYS A 561 38.58 6.62 -3.32
N LYS A 562 39.64 6.77 -4.11
CA LYS A 562 39.54 6.69 -5.58
C LYS A 562 38.93 5.37 -6.01
N TYR A 563 39.45 4.29 -5.45
CA TYR A 563 39.06 2.94 -5.78
C TYR A 563 37.61 2.63 -5.39
N LEU A 564 37.24 2.90 -4.13
CA LEU A 564 35.88 2.68 -3.64
C LEU A 564 34.85 3.52 -4.40
N CYS A 565 35.19 4.77 -4.72
CA CYS A 565 34.32 5.63 -5.53
C CYS A 565 34.11 5.06 -6.95
N GLN A 566 35.19 4.67 -7.63
CA GLN A 566 35.12 4.11 -8.98
C GLN A 566 34.31 2.81 -9.01
N ALA A 567 34.57 1.88 -8.09
CA ALA A 567 33.83 0.62 -8.03
C ALA A 567 32.34 0.85 -7.73
N CYS A 568 32.01 1.79 -6.83
CA CYS A 568 30.63 2.15 -6.50
C CYS A 568 29.88 2.72 -7.71
N LEU A 569 30.51 3.64 -8.44
CA LEU A 569 29.94 4.22 -9.66
C LEU A 569 29.79 3.18 -10.77
N GLN A 570 30.77 2.29 -10.93
CA GLN A 570 30.71 1.18 -11.87
C GLN A 570 29.50 0.29 -11.57
N HIS A 571 29.31 -0.08 -10.31
CA HIS A 571 28.17 -0.88 -9.87
C HIS A 571 26.83 -0.18 -10.13
N PHE A 572 26.71 1.11 -9.78
CA PHE A 572 25.48 1.86 -10.00
C PHE A 572 25.16 2.10 -11.47
N TYR A 573 26.16 2.22 -12.33
CA TYR A 573 25.95 2.25 -13.78
C TYR A 573 25.32 0.95 -14.28
N LEU A 574 25.84 -0.21 -13.87
CA LEU A 574 25.27 -1.51 -14.25
C LEU A 574 23.84 -1.71 -13.73
N ARG A 575 23.56 -1.29 -12.49
CA ARG A 575 22.19 -1.28 -11.96
C ARG A 575 21.26 -0.35 -12.74
N TYR A 576 21.77 0.81 -13.16
CA TYR A 576 20.99 1.79 -13.91
C TYR A 576 20.54 1.25 -15.26
N ILE A 577 21.45 0.65 -16.03
CA ILE A 577 21.14 0.09 -17.36
C ILE A 577 20.20 -1.12 -17.25
N LEU A 578 20.30 -1.93 -16.19
CA LEU A 578 19.35 -3.02 -15.92
C LEU A 578 18.03 -2.53 -15.29
N ASN A 579 17.93 -1.26 -14.90
CA ASN A 579 16.77 -0.68 -14.20
C ASN A 579 16.44 -1.33 -12.84
N ILE A 580 17.46 -1.76 -12.09
CA ILE A 580 17.29 -2.52 -10.84
C ILE A 580 17.83 -1.82 -9.60
N GLY A 581 17.23 -2.14 -8.46
CA GLY A 581 17.67 -1.83 -7.11
C GLY A 581 17.67 -0.36 -6.72
N ASP A 582 17.84 -0.10 -5.43
CA ASP A 582 18.07 1.26 -4.92
C ASP A 582 19.57 1.58 -4.96
N SER A 583 19.92 2.60 -5.75
CA SER A 583 21.31 3.05 -5.96
C SER A 583 21.75 4.09 -4.94
N GLY A 584 21.56 3.77 -3.66
CA GLY A 584 22.13 4.49 -2.53
C GLY A 584 23.36 3.79 -1.99
N THR A 585 24.33 4.54 -1.47
CA THR A 585 25.61 3.99 -0.96
C THR A 585 25.44 3.19 0.35
N TRP A 586 24.24 3.21 0.94
CA TRP A 586 23.84 2.29 2.01
C TRP A 586 23.55 0.85 1.53
N ASN A 587 23.40 0.63 0.22
CA ASN A 587 23.24 -0.69 -0.41
C ASN A 587 24.53 -1.20 -1.05
N ILE A 588 25.68 -0.64 -0.64
CA ILE A 588 27.01 -1.08 -1.02
C ILE A 588 27.74 -1.48 0.26
N LEU A 589 28.22 -2.71 0.30
CA LEU A 589 29.08 -3.23 1.34
C LEU A 589 30.55 -3.08 0.92
N VAL A 590 31.45 -2.83 1.87
CA VAL A 590 32.90 -2.86 1.64
C VAL A 590 33.43 -4.19 2.16
N ARG A 591 34.08 -4.93 1.27
CA ARG A 591 34.57 -6.28 1.49
C ARG A 591 35.74 -6.29 2.46
N ARG A 592 35.82 -7.32 3.31
CA ARG A 592 36.94 -7.55 4.25
C ARG A 592 37.50 -8.97 4.15
N ASP A 593 37.07 -9.76 3.17
CA ASP A 593 37.45 -11.14 2.90
C ASP A 593 38.81 -11.27 2.18
N HIS A 594 39.78 -10.42 2.53
CA HIS A 594 41.12 -10.31 1.92
C HIS A 594 41.16 -9.83 0.45
N ASN A 595 40.03 -9.90 -0.26
CA ASN A 595 39.85 -9.23 -1.54
C ASN A 595 39.40 -7.79 -1.27
N GLN A 596 40.26 -6.80 -1.56
CA GLN A 596 39.86 -5.39 -1.50
C GLN A 596 38.70 -5.16 -2.49
N GLY A 597 37.67 -4.43 -2.06
CA GLY A 597 36.58 -4.02 -2.95
C GLY A 597 35.22 -3.80 -2.30
N ILE A 598 34.19 -3.82 -3.14
CA ILE A 598 32.80 -3.60 -2.72
C ILE A 598 31.90 -4.76 -3.14
N CYS A 599 30.72 -4.83 -2.54
CA CYS A 599 29.64 -5.72 -2.96
C CYS A 599 28.31 -4.96 -2.97
N GLY A 600 27.62 -4.97 -4.10
CA GLY A 600 26.24 -4.51 -4.15
C GLY A 600 25.28 -5.49 -3.51
N ILE A 601 24.18 -4.99 -2.95
CA ILE A 601 23.11 -5.82 -2.38
C ILE A 601 21.72 -5.36 -2.82
N ASP A 602 20.73 -6.22 -2.60
CA ASP A 602 19.29 -5.96 -2.74
C ASP A 602 18.84 -5.73 -4.20
N PHE A 603 18.95 -6.77 -5.03
CA PHE A 603 18.69 -6.68 -6.46
C PHE A 603 17.23 -6.96 -6.85
N GLU A 604 16.37 -7.44 -5.92
CA GLU A 604 14.98 -7.82 -6.22
C GLU A 604 14.03 -6.69 -6.64
N GLU A 605 14.41 -5.42 -6.48
CA GLU A 605 13.53 -4.28 -6.75
C GLU A 605 13.79 -3.68 -8.13
N ILE A 606 12.73 -3.22 -8.80
CA ILE A 606 12.86 -2.39 -10.01
C ILE A 606 12.93 -0.93 -9.58
N ARG A 607 13.82 -0.16 -10.21
CA ARG A 607 13.93 1.28 -9.93
C ARG A 607 12.62 1.97 -10.26
N SER A 608 12.14 2.82 -9.34
CA SER A 608 10.97 3.65 -9.64
C SER A 608 11.31 4.62 -10.77
N GLU A 609 10.51 4.67 -11.83
CA GLU A 609 10.60 5.62 -12.95
C GLU A 609 10.19 7.04 -12.56
N LYS A 610 10.66 7.52 -11.40
CA LYS A 610 10.56 8.94 -11.07
C LYS A 610 11.51 9.67 -12.01
N SER A 611 11.00 10.00 -13.19
CA SER A 611 11.67 10.67 -14.29
C SER A 611 12.14 12.05 -13.84
N LYS A 612 13.24 12.11 -13.09
CA LYS A 612 14.01 13.34 -13.04
C LYS A 612 14.56 13.51 -14.44
N LYS A 613 14.01 14.48 -15.18
CA LYS A 613 14.66 15.03 -16.37
C LYS A 613 15.94 15.71 -15.88
N THR A 614 16.98 14.90 -15.65
CA THR A 614 18.29 15.36 -15.22
C THR A 614 19.27 15.06 -16.35
N ASN A 615 20.15 16.02 -16.62
CA ASN A 615 21.30 15.86 -17.48
C ASN A 615 22.59 15.70 -16.64
N ASP A 616 22.47 15.41 -15.35
CA ASP A 616 23.62 15.05 -14.51
C ASP A 616 23.76 13.52 -14.44
N PRO A 617 24.88 12.95 -14.95
CA PRO A 617 25.08 11.51 -15.00
C PRO A 617 25.09 10.88 -13.61
N LEU A 618 25.58 11.58 -12.59
CA LEU A 618 25.62 11.05 -11.23
C LEU A 618 24.19 10.87 -10.67
N THR A 619 23.32 11.87 -10.90
CA THR A 619 21.90 11.79 -10.54
C THR A 619 21.11 10.76 -11.37
N MET A 620 21.60 10.35 -12.55
CA MET A 620 20.98 9.25 -13.30
C MET A 620 21.21 7.90 -12.63
N ILE A 621 22.46 7.63 -12.23
CA ILE A 621 22.83 6.32 -11.68
C ILE A 621 22.54 6.21 -10.19
N MET A 622 22.53 7.31 -9.42
CA MET A 622 22.21 7.31 -7.98
C MET A 622 20.76 7.76 -7.70
N SER A 623 20.12 7.19 -6.66
CA SER A 623 18.72 7.52 -6.34
C SER A 623 18.55 8.95 -5.79
N LYS A 624 19.53 9.42 -5.00
CA LYS A 624 19.68 10.80 -4.53
C LYS A 624 21.16 11.13 -4.42
N VAL A 625 21.56 12.30 -4.92
CA VAL A 625 22.93 12.82 -4.83
C VAL A 625 22.92 14.03 -3.91
N SER A 626 23.61 13.94 -2.78
CA SER A 626 23.89 15.09 -1.91
C SER A 626 25.07 15.90 -2.44
N LYS A 627 25.22 17.16 -2.01
CA LYS A 627 26.40 17.97 -2.35
C LYS A 627 27.72 17.26 -2.02
N ARG A 628 27.78 16.64 -0.83
CA ARG A 628 28.93 15.82 -0.42
C ARG A 628 29.22 14.69 -1.42
N GLN A 629 28.20 13.95 -1.85
CA GLN A 629 28.38 12.88 -2.82
C GLN A 629 28.80 13.43 -4.19
N GLN A 630 28.30 14.59 -4.60
CA GLN A 630 28.81 15.27 -5.79
C GLN A 630 30.31 15.53 -5.68
N ASP A 631 30.78 16.04 -4.53
CA ASP A 631 32.19 16.33 -4.28
C ASP A 631 33.04 15.06 -4.17
N LEU A 632 32.50 13.97 -3.62
CA LEU A 632 33.20 12.70 -3.44
C LEU A 632 33.32 11.89 -4.73
N TYR A 633 32.25 11.85 -5.54
CA TYR A 633 32.14 10.94 -6.68
C TYR A 633 32.30 11.65 -8.03
N GLY A 634 32.05 12.96 -8.10
CA GLY A 634 31.95 13.70 -9.36
C GLY A 634 33.20 13.66 -10.22
N SER A 635 34.40 13.62 -9.61
CA SER A 635 35.67 13.53 -10.33
C SER A 635 35.92 12.16 -10.98
N TYR A 636 35.24 11.11 -10.50
CA TYR A 636 35.48 9.73 -10.94
C TYR A 636 34.45 9.22 -11.95
N ILE A 637 33.44 10.02 -12.30
CA ILE A 637 32.35 9.61 -13.20
C ILE A 637 32.83 9.27 -14.62
N ASN A 638 33.96 9.84 -15.04
CA ASN A 638 34.58 9.59 -16.34
C ASN A 638 35.54 8.38 -16.32
N ASP A 639 35.81 7.81 -15.15
CA ASP A 639 36.77 6.72 -14.98
C ASP A 639 36.12 5.33 -15.00
N ILE A 640 34.78 5.26 -15.04
CA ILE A 640 34.06 3.99 -15.11
C ILE A 640 33.95 3.46 -16.55
N ILE A 641 33.89 2.15 -16.69
CA ILE A 641 33.72 1.46 -17.97
C ILE A 641 32.24 1.45 -18.32
N ILE A 642 31.91 2.02 -19.48
CA ILE A 642 30.55 2.14 -20.00
C ILE A 642 30.41 1.48 -21.37
N PHE A 643 29.19 1.09 -21.72
CA PHE A 643 28.85 0.76 -23.09
C PHE A 643 28.99 2.00 -23.98
N LYS A 644 29.76 1.88 -25.06
CA LYS A 644 29.91 2.94 -26.06
C LYS A 644 28.76 2.97 -27.06
N ASN A 645 28.21 1.81 -27.36
CA ASN A 645 27.13 1.60 -28.33
C ASN A 645 26.03 0.75 -27.68
N LYS A 646 24.85 0.76 -28.31
CA LYS A 646 23.80 -0.22 -28.03
C LYS A 646 24.33 -1.64 -28.17
N ILE A 647 23.76 -2.56 -27.40
CA ILE A 647 23.95 -3.99 -27.56
C ILE A 647 23.09 -4.41 -28.77
N ASP A 648 23.72 -5.03 -29.76
CA ASP A 648 23.02 -5.60 -30.91
C ASP A 648 22.11 -6.75 -30.44
N PRO A 649 20.80 -6.74 -30.73
CA PRO A 649 19.90 -7.84 -30.39
C PRO A 649 20.34 -9.22 -30.92
N ALA A 650 21.17 -9.27 -31.97
CA ALA A 650 21.73 -10.51 -32.50
C ALA A 650 22.94 -11.04 -31.72
N ASP A 651 23.57 -10.20 -30.88
CA ASP A 651 24.75 -10.52 -30.08
C ASP A 651 24.46 -11.63 -29.05
N GLU A 652 25.45 -12.46 -28.75
CA GLU A 652 25.37 -13.51 -27.74
C GLU A 652 25.04 -12.95 -26.35
N LEU A 653 25.55 -11.75 -26.03
CA LEU A 653 25.20 -11.05 -24.79
C LEU A 653 23.70 -10.72 -24.75
N ALA A 654 23.13 -10.14 -25.81
CA ALA A 654 21.72 -9.78 -25.85
C ALA A 654 20.82 -11.00 -25.74
N LYS A 655 21.20 -12.09 -26.43
CA LYS A 655 20.51 -13.38 -26.34
C LYS A 655 20.56 -13.90 -24.90
N THR A 656 21.74 -13.99 -24.30
CA THR A 656 21.90 -14.48 -22.92
C THR A 656 21.10 -13.64 -21.92
N LEU A 657 21.21 -12.31 -21.98
CA LEU A 657 20.47 -11.42 -21.09
C LEU A 657 18.94 -11.56 -21.25
N SER A 658 18.45 -11.64 -22.48
CA SER A 658 17.01 -11.73 -22.77
C SER A 658 16.42 -13.11 -22.49
N THR A 659 17.04 -14.18 -22.99
CA THR A 659 16.51 -15.54 -22.88
C THR A 659 16.80 -16.14 -21.50
N SER A 660 18.04 -16.02 -21.04
CA SER A 660 18.46 -16.69 -19.81
C SER A 660 18.05 -15.91 -18.56
N PHE A 661 18.08 -14.57 -18.60
CA PHE A 661 17.83 -13.73 -17.41
C PHE A 661 16.59 -12.84 -17.53
N LYS A 662 15.83 -12.94 -18.63
CA LYS A 662 14.56 -12.22 -18.84
C LYS A 662 14.72 -10.70 -18.77
N ILE A 663 15.85 -10.19 -19.28
CA ILE A 663 16.15 -8.75 -19.37
C ILE A 663 15.58 -8.17 -20.65
N ASP A 664 14.93 -7.01 -20.54
CA ASP A 664 14.43 -6.24 -21.67
C ASP A 664 15.59 -5.45 -22.31
N ILE A 665 16.07 -5.93 -23.46
CA ILE A 665 17.23 -5.37 -24.18
C ILE A 665 16.93 -3.98 -24.74
N ASP A 666 15.69 -3.73 -25.17
CA ASP A 666 15.31 -2.42 -25.72
C ASP A 666 15.34 -1.35 -24.64
N ASN A 667 14.77 -1.65 -23.46
CA ASN A 667 14.83 -0.76 -22.30
C ASN A 667 16.27 -0.50 -21.86
N MET A 668 17.09 -1.54 -21.83
CA MET A 668 18.51 -1.44 -21.50
C MET A 668 19.26 -0.55 -22.50
N ASN A 669 19.02 -0.73 -23.80
CA ASN A 669 19.62 0.06 -24.87
C ASN A 669 19.21 1.54 -24.81
N GLU A 670 17.94 1.84 -24.50
CA GLU A 670 17.49 3.22 -24.27
C GLU A 670 18.30 3.89 -23.14
N ARG A 671 18.58 3.16 -22.07
CA ARG A 671 19.35 3.66 -20.92
C ARG A 671 20.82 3.83 -21.23
N ILE A 672 21.41 2.90 -21.98
CA ILE A 672 22.79 3.04 -22.48
C ILE A 672 22.93 4.34 -23.26
N GLU A 673 22.06 4.56 -24.25
CA GLU A 673 22.10 5.78 -25.07
C GLU A 673 21.87 7.04 -24.24
N LYS A 674 20.86 7.01 -23.36
CA LYS A 674 20.54 8.15 -22.51
C LYS A 674 21.72 8.54 -21.62
N TYR A 675 22.41 7.57 -21.03
CA TYR A 675 23.59 7.83 -20.20
C TYR A 675 24.79 8.30 -21.03
N ALA A 676 25.05 7.68 -22.18
CA ALA A 676 26.12 8.09 -23.09
C ALA A 676 25.94 9.55 -23.56
N ASN A 677 24.73 9.92 -23.98
CA ASN A 677 24.38 11.28 -24.36
C ASN A 677 24.55 12.29 -23.20
N CYS A 678 24.30 11.85 -21.98
CA CYS A 678 24.49 12.67 -20.78
C CYS A 678 25.97 12.95 -20.50
N ILE A 679 26.84 11.96 -20.69
CA ILE A 679 28.30 12.09 -20.50
C ILE A 679 28.91 12.97 -21.61
N LEU A 680 28.49 12.77 -22.86
CA LEU A 680 29.00 13.53 -24.02
C LEU A 680 28.73 15.03 -23.91
N LYS A 681 27.57 15.45 -23.38
CA LYS A 681 27.23 16.87 -23.19
C LYS A 681 28.04 17.59 -22.11
N LYS A 682 28.74 16.85 -21.26
CA LYS A 682 29.50 17.39 -20.13
C LYS A 682 31.00 17.55 -20.45
N LYS A 683 31.48 16.86 -21.48
CA LYS A 683 32.80 17.08 -22.09
C LYS A 683 32.69 18.22 -23.09
#